data_AF-A0A3L6KVI7-F1
#
_entry.id   AF-A0A3L6KVI7-F1
#
_cell.length_a   1.000
_cell.length_b   1.000
_cell.length_c   1.000
_cell.angle_alpha   90.00
_cell.angle_beta   90.00
_cell.angle_gamma   90.00
#
_symmetry.space_group_name_H-M   'P 1'
#
loop_
_entity.id
_entity.type
_entity.pdbx_description
1 polymer ?
#
loop_
_entity_poly.entity_id
_entity_poly.type
_entity_poly.pdbx_seq_one_letter_code
_entity_poly.pdbx_strand_id
1 'polypeptide(L)'
;MEVFDLAAFRTRMNDVERDVRVMALFDLQQALKSTVFKPDSVTLSKIVEYVTTCFAQSEPCREVRCNAIRLVPQLLLLSGEKDQERLVSLLCTSSTSQRARFGEKGYSELHDSAARALKLACECMSSKARADVESWQRLVPVARKIADALSSALEKGVEGVVREGIYDCIGVLIYPFGRVFICDVGCVLTKNALADVHHTGQLRRRAISFLSLASPFLSEDLFDAVFEVGVRGLREGSHRGAVVMPYLQLYEGLVKGCPSRAKTGALETMKFLTDGLSARLSHESADADAFDDDDYEVCDATVRLMHLMVCQYSKELATIHCALFVQALEIARFDPNYCDNMGGLDGCDSSDASGLYFTEDDTDLSWRLRMWAARLLALLIELSPFSTELTHQLGCEVLSLIGDRVEEVQLAAIHLVDTVIQRSRGASVCTSLLLFLQGAIDPLLGALNTREPKVVVAAAKALQNLFYFHWSVFTTEVCRAHDIVDKLLKAHLTGKEYAVVELTALAVRMLEGTSHGQPNIKLVTKLLDTVYAAVDAYVCGGIGQIVVCSVKAMAHTSRLAGAAYCERCMELYISLALNANFGGELISSAVEATRHCMSTFAASLSVDYFRRCGGRLVVLSEGRQVAIRLLKDLTASVPAAQLQPQELERLGNGIGRQDRAVQQHIVSIVCNALDNSGQLTAETLEDMFEFARSNSLKSGDRLLVQATLEMLEKICRRFPSLGGRIVDQLLPTVWEILSSAPKCAGHHPLLLVRGTAVLIRSLHQMLEPAQRSDLVEQTLRYVSRSKFRETSSEILRGVASVDEGILERVGSLMSGDDSLLCICVGTIGMSVPLPDMWEARLFRFLSSTGAENLGSVAPLAVGRAVSNAQNRSLMERVVESATRNTGGVALFWRAIHEAALTTVAGAELSPFSDPFFCKGVVEKLMENLLEDDTETAATVLGSFAPFVRDYLIDITATHLSDELDSKKAVCITVQRYLLSSVKNTGECPRLVSAIERALRCLSRKADLRVRFAALQLFATLLSVKPHLLIGSYVRDVVYPCVLEELLEDPTLVLAINLGSCTHREDRGKEMRKLAFECVSMLLRDAEDRGKESILEYCGRYEELGRCLVHACGPRGGGETDGDINTKAMDLIVRFLRLCPSSPCDGSQVMVLYEKLKMALGVDIERTAQDASKKQLLKRQALNCIMCLSEWPPFSCHPQWQSLVLLAQQNPLLPEAIKVT
;
A
#
# COMPACT_ATOMS: atom_id res chain seq x y z
N MET A 1 49.82 -21.87 2.35
CA MET A 1 49.87 -22.37 3.74
C MET A 1 48.53 -23.02 4.02
N GLU A 2 48.52 -24.28 4.46
CA GLU A 2 47.29 -24.91 4.93
C GLU A 2 46.71 -24.07 6.08
N VAL A 3 45.44 -23.70 5.96
CA VAL A 3 44.75 -22.86 6.95
C VAL A 3 44.53 -23.63 8.26
N PHE A 4 44.57 -24.97 8.22
CA PHE A 4 44.39 -25.85 9.37
C PHE A 4 44.96 -27.25 9.08
N ASP A 5 45.69 -27.85 10.03
CA ASP A 5 46.23 -29.22 9.96
C ASP A 5 45.65 -30.08 11.10
N LEU A 6 44.91 -31.13 10.72
CA LEU A 6 44.25 -32.05 11.65
C LEU A 6 45.24 -32.90 12.47
N ALA A 7 46.39 -33.27 11.91
CA ALA A 7 47.40 -34.07 12.61
C ALA A 7 48.10 -33.23 13.68
N ALA A 8 48.46 -31.99 13.36
CA ALA A 8 48.97 -31.03 14.32
C ALA A 8 47.93 -30.71 15.41
N PHE A 9 46.67 -30.47 15.04
CA PHE A 9 45.58 -30.23 16.00
C PHE A 9 45.40 -31.40 16.97
N ARG A 10 45.35 -32.65 16.47
CA ARG A 10 45.27 -33.85 17.31
C ARG A 10 46.43 -33.94 18.30
N THR A 11 47.65 -33.67 17.85
CA THR A 11 48.84 -33.78 18.69
C THR A 11 48.79 -32.75 19.82
N ARG A 12 48.44 -31.50 19.49
CA ARG A 12 48.30 -30.42 20.47
C ARG A 12 47.13 -30.62 21.44
N MET A 13 46.01 -31.20 21.00
CA MET A 13 44.86 -31.49 21.87
C MET A 13 45.13 -32.59 22.90
N ASN A 14 46.09 -33.49 22.66
CA ASN A 14 46.49 -34.54 23.60
C ASN A 14 47.70 -34.14 24.46
N ASP A 15 48.17 -32.90 24.35
CA ASP A 15 49.31 -32.41 25.12
C ASP A 15 48.95 -32.23 26.60
N VAL A 16 49.92 -32.46 27.49
CA VAL A 16 49.76 -32.29 28.94
C VAL A 16 49.61 -30.80 29.30
N GLU A 17 50.27 -29.91 28.57
CA GLU A 17 50.24 -28.46 28.79
C GLU A 17 48.90 -27.85 28.36
N ARG A 18 48.27 -27.11 29.28
CA ARG A 18 46.97 -26.46 29.03
C ARG A 18 47.05 -25.41 27.93
N ASP A 19 48.15 -24.64 27.85
CA ASP A 19 48.27 -23.49 26.95
C ASP A 19 48.35 -23.98 25.50
N VAL A 20 48.96 -25.15 25.27
CA VAL A 20 49.01 -25.82 23.97
C VAL A 20 47.61 -26.25 23.50
N ARG A 21 46.80 -26.82 24.41
CA ARG A 21 45.40 -27.18 24.11
C ARG A 21 44.53 -25.94 23.84
N VAL A 22 44.70 -24.87 24.62
CA VAL A 22 43.99 -23.59 24.42
C VAL A 22 44.33 -22.98 23.07
N MET A 23 45.61 -22.93 22.71
CA MET A 23 46.07 -22.41 21.42
C MET A 23 45.52 -23.24 20.25
N ALA A 24 45.47 -24.57 20.37
CA ALA A 24 44.89 -25.43 19.35
C ALA A 24 43.39 -25.13 19.09
N LEU A 25 42.60 -24.91 20.15
CA LEU A 25 41.19 -24.54 20.03
C LEU A 25 41.01 -23.12 19.47
N PHE A 26 41.89 -22.18 19.82
CA PHE A 26 41.88 -20.83 19.27
C PHE A 26 42.21 -20.82 17.77
N ASP A 27 43.23 -21.57 17.35
CA ASP A 27 43.62 -21.73 15.95
C ASP A 27 42.46 -22.32 15.13
N LEU A 28 41.79 -23.35 15.66
CA LEU A 28 40.58 -23.92 15.07
C LEU A 28 39.46 -22.87 14.95
N GLN A 29 39.28 -22.01 15.95
CA GLN A 29 38.27 -20.95 15.92
C GLN A 29 38.54 -19.95 14.79
N GLN A 30 39.80 -19.58 14.57
CA GLN A 30 40.17 -18.69 13.46
C GLN A 30 40.01 -19.38 12.10
N ALA A 31 40.35 -20.67 12.01
CA ALA A 31 40.15 -21.44 10.80
C ALA A 31 38.67 -21.51 10.40
N LEU A 32 37.75 -21.80 11.34
CA LEU A 32 36.31 -21.87 11.07
C LEU A 32 35.67 -20.52 10.69
N LYS A 33 36.30 -19.39 11.03
CA LYS A 33 35.86 -18.05 10.60
C LYS A 33 36.31 -17.70 9.18
N SER A 34 37.32 -18.39 8.66
CA SER A 34 37.86 -18.15 7.31
C SER A 34 36.93 -18.71 6.23
N THR A 35 36.70 -17.95 5.16
CA THR A 35 35.94 -18.42 3.98
C THR A 35 36.68 -19.49 3.17
N VAL A 36 37.99 -19.64 3.40
CA VAL A 36 38.88 -20.55 2.69
C VAL A 36 38.82 -21.98 3.26
N PHE A 37 38.54 -22.11 4.55
CA PHE A 37 38.52 -23.42 5.22
C PHE A 37 37.11 -24.03 5.18
N LYS A 38 36.94 -25.08 4.38
CA LYS A 38 35.72 -25.88 4.31
C LYS A 38 36.08 -27.35 4.58
N PRO A 39 36.05 -27.80 5.84
CA PRO A 39 36.43 -29.16 6.17
C PRO A 39 35.43 -30.17 5.59
N ASP A 40 35.94 -31.31 5.13
CA ASP A 40 35.13 -32.44 4.69
C ASP A 40 34.50 -33.17 5.89
N SER A 41 33.49 -33.99 5.62
CA SER A 41 32.72 -34.70 6.68
C SER A 41 33.60 -35.55 7.61
N VAL A 42 34.67 -36.17 7.09
CA VAL A 42 35.57 -37.01 7.88
C VAL A 42 36.45 -36.18 8.82
N THR A 43 36.98 -35.05 8.34
CA THR A 43 37.75 -34.13 9.18
C THR A 43 36.88 -33.49 10.25
N LEU A 44 35.66 -33.07 9.89
CA LEU A 44 34.70 -32.52 10.86
C LEU A 44 34.34 -33.52 11.97
N SER A 45 34.04 -34.77 11.63
CA SER A 45 33.69 -35.79 12.63
C SER A 45 34.82 -36.00 13.66
N LYS A 46 36.08 -36.01 13.20
CA LYS A 46 37.26 -36.07 14.07
C LYS A 46 37.44 -34.81 14.93
N ILE A 47 37.21 -33.62 14.36
CA ILE A 47 37.25 -32.36 15.12
C ILE A 47 36.18 -32.37 16.23
N VAL A 48 34.95 -32.77 15.90
CA VAL A 48 33.85 -32.90 16.86
C VAL A 48 34.23 -33.87 17.97
N GLU A 49 34.86 -35.00 17.66
CA GLU A 49 35.36 -35.95 18.66
C GLU A 49 36.35 -35.29 19.65
N TYR A 50 37.36 -34.57 19.19
CA TYR A 50 38.30 -33.87 20.10
C TYR A 50 37.66 -32.72 20.88
N VAL A 51 36.68 -32.02 20.29
CA VAL A 51 35.96 -30.96 21.01
C VAL A 51 35.03 -31.57 22.07
N THR A 52 34.44 -32.74 21.80
CA THR A 52 33.61 -33.45 22.79
C THR A 52 34.42 -33.91 24.00
N THR A 53 35.70 -34.27 23.84
CA THR A 53 36.55 -34.66 24.99
C THR A 53 36.80 -33.51 25.97
N CYS A 54 36.68 -32.25 25.54
CA CYS A 54 36.74 -31.08 26.42
C CYS A 54 35.57 -31.01 27.41
N PHE A 55 34.43 -31.63 27.10
CA PHE A 55 33.23 -31.69 27.95
C PHE A 55 33.09 -33.03 28.69
N ALA A 56 34.12 -33.86 28.65
CA ALA A 56 34.21 -35.11 29.39
C ALA A 56 35.00 -34.93 30.70
N GLN A 57 34.88 -35.90 31.60
CA GLN A 57 35.58 -35.91 32.90
C GLN A 57 37.12 -35.93 32.76
N SER A 58 37.64 -36.25 31.58
CA SER A 58 39.07 -36.27 31.28
C SER A 58 39.73 -34.90 31.21
N GLU A 59 38.98 -33.81 30.99
CA GLU A 59 39.55 -32.46 30.89
C GLU A 59 39.34 -31.66 32.19
N PRO A 60 40.38 -31.52 33.04
CA PRO A 60 40.27 -30.80 34.30
C PRO A 60 40.30 -29.27 34.12
N CYS A 61 40.79 -28.74 32.99
CA CYS A 61 41.04 -27.30 32.84
C CYS A 61 39.78 -26.53 32.42
N ARG A 62 39.41 -25.50 33.20
CA ARG A 62 38.30 -24.59 32.86
C ARG A 62 38.58 -23.72 31.62
N GLU A 63 39.82 -23.30 31.41
CA GLU A 63 40.19 -22.43 30.27
C GLU A 63 40.10 -23.16 28.93
N VAL A 64 40.48 -24.44 28.88
CA VAL A 64 40.31 -25.31 27.71
C VAL A 64 38.82 -25.45 27.38
N ARG A 65 37.99 -25.73 28.40
CA ARG A 65 36.52 -25.77 28.28
C ARG A 65 35.93 -24.45 27.77
N CYS A 66 36.37 -23.30 28.29
CA CYS A 66 35.92 -21.98 27.85
C CYS A 66 36.19 -21.72 26.36
N ASN A 67 37.32 -22.18 25.83
CA ASN A 67 37.63 -22.06 24.40
C ASN A 67 36.80 -23.04 23.56
N ALA A 68 36.57 -24.26 24.05
CA ALA A 68 35.70 -25.24 23.40
C ALA A 68 34.25 -24.75 23.28
N ILE A 69 33.69 -24.11 24.33
CA ILE A 69 32.34 -23.53 24.34
C ILE A 69 32.09 -22.61 23.13
N ARG A 70 33.09 -21.83 22.72
CA ARG A 70 32.98 -20.87 21.61
C ARG A 70 32.92 -21.53 20.23
N LEU A 71 33.34 -22.80 20.12
CA LEU A 71 33.39 -23.55 18.87
C LEU A 71 32.12 -24.37 18.62
N VAL A 72 31.46 -24.83 19.68
CA VAL A 72 30.28 -25.72 19.64
C VAL A 72 29.19 -25.21 18.68
N PRO A 73 28.79 -23.92 18.67
CA PRO A 73 27.72 -23.46 17.78
C PRO A 73 28.03 -23.63 16.28
N GLN A 74 29.26 -23.29 15.87
CA GLN A 74 29.69 -23.40 14.47
C GLN A 74 29.86 -24.85 14.05
N LEU A 75 30.44 -25.68 14.92
CA LEU A 75 30.62 -27.12 14.64
C LEU A 75 29.28 -27.83 14.50
N LEU A 76 28.28 -27.50 15.32
CA LEU A 76 26.96 -28.09 15.22
C LEU A 76 26.31 -27.81 13.86
N LEU A 77 26.39 -26.58 13.34
CA LEU A 77 25.79 -26.23 12.05
C LEU A 77 26.50 -26.84 10.83
N LEU A 78 27.80 -27.10 10.94
CA LEU A 78 28.61 -27.68 9.85
C LEU A 78 28.56 -29.21 9.82
N SER A 79 28.23 -29.84 10.94
CA SER A 79 28.27 -31.30 11.11
C SER A 79 27.08 -32.02 10.45
N GLY A 80 27.28 -33.28 10.08
CA GLY A 80 26.20 -34.17 9.65
C GLY A 80 25.36 -34.66 10.84
N GLU A 81 24.19 -35.24 10.56
CA GLU A 81 23.18 -35.63 11.57
C GLU A 81 23.75 -36.51 12.70
N LYS A 82 24.64 -37.47 12.38
CA LYS A 82 25.27 -38.36 13.37
C LYS A 82 26.17 -37.62 14.36
N ASP A 83 26.96 -36.68 13.89
CA ASP A 83 27.89 -35.90 14.72
C ASP A 83 27.14 -34.85 15.54
N GLN A 84 26.09 -34.25 14.97
CA GLN A 84 25.16 -33.37 15.69
C GLN A 84 24.51 -34.10 16.88
N GLU A 85 24.02 -35.32 16.66
CA GLU A 85 23.46 -36.16 17.71
C GLU A 85 24.49 -36.48 18.80
N ARG A 86 25.70 -36.92 18.42
CA ARG A 86 26.77 -37.25 19.38
C ARG A 86 27.11 -36.05 20.29
N LEU A 87 27.27 -34.87 19.68
CA LEU A 87 27.61 -33.64 20.40
C LEU A 87 26.49 -33.22 21.36
N VAL A 88 25.25 -33.21 20.89
CA VAL A 88 24.08 -32.82 21.68
C VAL A 88 23.83 -33.77 22.84
N SER A 89 23.84 -35.09 22.59
CA SER A 89 23.62 -36.08 23.64
C SER A 89 24.65 -35.94 24.76
N LEU A 90 25.94 -35.74 24.42
CA LEU A 90 26.97 -35.51 25.43
C LEU A 90 26.69 -34.24 26.23
N LEU A 91 26.44 -33.10 25.56
CA LEU A 91 26.19 -31.83 26.24
C LEU A 91 24.98 -31.91 27.18
N CYS A 92 23.87 -32.51 26.74
CA CYS A 92 22.68 -32.71 27.58
C CYS A 92 22.98 -33.61 28.80
N THR A 93 23.75 -34.69 28.64
CA THR A 93 24.10 -35.56 29.77
C THR A 93 25.03 -34.86 30.77
N SER A 94 26.05 -34.15 30.29
CA SER A 94 26.98 -33.41 31.15
C SER A 94 26.29 -32.23 31.85
N SER A 95 25.38 -31.53 31.17
CA SER A 95 24.63 -30.39 31.73
C SER A 95 23.50 -30.78 32.68
N THR A 96 23.16 -32.07 32.81
CA THR A 96 22.08 -32.55 33.71
C THR A 96 22.58 -33.53 34.77
N SER A 97 23.89 -33.81 34.81
CA SER A 97 24.46 -34.81 35.72
C SER A 97 24.44 -34.35 37.19
N GLN A 98 23.86 -35.18 38.08
CA GLN A 98 23.71 -34.90 39.52
C GLN A 98 24.91 -35.39 40.37
N ARG A 99 26.03 -35.80 39.76
CA ARG A 99 27.11 -36.54 40.44
C ARG A 99 28.06 -35.68 41.30
N ALA A 100 27.83 -34.38 41.44
CA ALA A 100 28.62 -33.55 42.34
C ALA A 100 28.28 -33.83 43.82
N ARG A 101 28.79 -34.93 44.39
CA ARG A 101 28.90 -35.07 45.84
C ARG A 101 30.31 -34.69 46.28
N PHE A 102 30.38 -33.75 47.22
CA PHE A 102 31.55 -33.23 47.95
C PHE A 102 32.91 -33.90 47.68
N GLY A 103 33.87 -33.12 47.17
CA GLY A 103 35.30 -33.42 47.28
C GLY A 103 36.10 -33.51 45.97
N GLU A 104 35.43 -33.65 44.81
CA GLU A 104 36.12 -33.70 43.51
C GLU A 104 36.23 -32.28 42.90
N LYS A 105 37.45 -31.73 42.86
CA LYS A 105 37.73 -30.43 42.22
C LYS A 105 37.30 -30.47 40.74
N GLY A 106 36.41 -29.57 40.33
CA GLY A 106 36.09 -29.29 38.91
C GLY A 106 34.74 -29.79 38.37
N TYR A 107 33.96 -30.55 39.17
CA TYR A 107 32.69 -31.12 38.71
C TYR A 107 31.58 -30.07 38.49
N SER A 108 31.44 -29.10 39.41
CA SER A 108 30.50 -27.97 39.25
C SER A 108 30.82 -27.14 38.01
N GLU A 109 32.11 -26.91 37.74
CA GLU A 109 32.56 -26.17 36.56
C GLU A 109 32.26 -26.89 35.24
N LEU A 110 32.19 -28.23 35.24
CA LEU A 110 31.93 -29.05 34.04
C LEU A 110 30.48 -28.93 33.64
N HIS A 111 29.59 -29.07 34.62
CA HIS A 111 28.17 -28.82 34.47
C HIS A 111 27.92 -27.43 33.88
N ASP A 112 28.49 -26.38 34.50
CA ASP A 112 28.27 -24.99 34.07
C ASP A 112 28.81 -24.72 32.64
N SER A 113 29.96 -25.33 32.31
CA SER A 113 30.56 -25.23 30.98
C SER A 113 29.70 -25.93 29.91
N ALA A 114 29.19 -27.12 30.21
CA ALA A 114 28.32 -27.87 29.31
C ALA A 114 26.96 -27.19 29.12
N ALA A 115 26.34 -26.68 30.20
CA ALA A 115 25.10 -25.93 30.15
C ALA A 115 25.24 -24.65 29.30
N ARG A 116 26.37 -23.93 29.44
CA ARG A 116 26.67 -22.75 28.61
C ARG A 116 26.89 -23.10 27.14
N ALA A 117 27.63 -24.17 26.84
CA ALA A 117 27.81 -24.65 25.46
C ALA A 117 26.47 -25.04 24.82
N LEU A 118 25.63 -25.77 25.55
CA LEU A 118 24.31 -26.18 25.08
C LEU A 118 23.40 -24.97 24.79
N LYS A 119 23.41 -23.96 25.68
CA LYS A 119 22.63 -22.73 25.48
C LYS A 119 23.06 -21.99 24.21
N LEU A 120 24.37 -21.76 24.01
CA LEU A 120 24.89 -21.11 22.80
C LEU A 120 24.60 -21.91 21.53
N ALA A 121 24.61 -23.24 21.61
CA ALA A 121 24.20 -24.10 20.52
C ALA A 121 22.73 -23.89 20.16
N CYS A 122 21.83 -23.85 21.16
CA CYS A 122 20.41 -23.58 20.98
C CYS A 122 20.15 -22.20 20.37
N GLU A 123 20.86 -21.16 20.83
CA GLU A 123 20.75 -19.78 20.30
C GLU A 123 21.17 -19.71 18.83
N CYS A 124 22.24 -20.41 18.46
CA CYS A 124 22.74 -20.46 17.09
C CYS A 124 21.80 -21.25 16.17
N MET A 125 21.29 -22.41 16.63
CA MET A 125 20.25 -23.16 15.92
C MET A 125 19.02 -22.30 15.69
N SER A 126 18.56 -21.58 16.73
CA SER A 126 17.39 -20.72 16.66
C SER A 126 17.56 -19.54 15.71
N SER A 127 18.73 -18.90 15.72
CA SER A 127 19.08 -17.87 14.73
C SER A 127 19.07 -18.42 13.31
N LYS A 128 19.69 -19.58 13.07
CA LYS A 128 19.80 -20.14 11.73
C LYS A 128 18.47 -20.66 11.18
N ALA A 129 17.65 -21.28 12.04
CA ALA A 129 16.32 -21.78 11.68
C ALA A 129 15.33 -20.65 11.36
N ARG A 130 15.49 -19.46 11.96
CA ARG A 130 14.71 -18.26 11.60
C ARG A 130 15.13 -17.62 10.28
N ALA A 131 16.38 -17.83 9.87
CA ALA A 131 16.91 -17.23 8.65
C ALA A 131 16.51 -17.99 7.38
N ASP A 132 16.30 -19.31 7.47
CA ASP A 132 16.06 -20.16 6.30
C ASP A 132 15.28 -21.45 6.65
N VAL A 133 14.25 -21.76 5.84
CA VAL A 133 13.35 -22.91 6.05
C VAL A 133 14.07 -24.25 5.85
N GLU A 134 15.02 -24.34 4.93
CA GLU A 134 15.79 -25.57 4.71
C GLU A 134 16.66 -25.91 5.94
N SER A 135 17.28 -24.88 6.51
CA SER A 135 18.03 -24.97 7.76
C SER A 135 17.12 -25.37 8.93
N TRP A 136 15.91 -24.82 9.01
CA TRP A 136 14.91 -25.22 10.00
C TRP A 136 14.56 -26.71 9.86
N GLN A 137 14.24 -27.21 8.65
CA GLN A 137 13.91 -28.63 8.41
C GLN A 137 15.05 -29.56 8.82
N ARG A 138 16.30 -29.18 8.53
CA ARG A 138 17.50 -29.96 8.89
C ARG A 138 17.72 -30.03 10.40
N LEU A 139 17.39 -28.98 11.14
CA LEU A 139 17.65 -28.87 12.59
C LEU A 139 16.53 -29.43 13.47
N VAL A 140 15.33 -29.65 12.91
CA VAL A 140 14.17 -30.22 13.63
C VAL A 140 14.50 -31.52 14.40
N PRO A 141 15.16 -32.54 13.81
CA PRO A 141 15.48 -33.77 14.53
C PRO A 141 16.42 -33.56 15.72
N VAL A 142 17.39 -32.65 15.58
CA VAL A 142 18.36 -32.30 16.63
C VAL A 142 17.64 -31.60 17.78
N ALA A 143 16.78 -30.64 17.46
CA ALA A 143 16.04 -29.90 18.46
C ALA A 143 15.09 -30.80 19.28
N ARG A 144 14.47 -31.81 18.64
CA ARG A 144 13.63 -32.80 19.32
C ARG A 144 14.44 -33.65 20.32
N LYS A 145 15.61 -34.13 19.91
CA LYS A 145 16.53 -34.86 20.80
C LYS A 145 16.96 -34.06 22.02
N ILE A 146 17.24 -32.76 21.86
CA ILE A 146 17.53 -31.87 23.00
C ILE A 146 16.33 -31.82 23.95
N ALA A 147 15.14 -31.56 23.41
CA ALA A 147 13.92 -31.46 24.21
C ALA A 147 13.61 -32.76 24.97
N ASP A 148 13.70 -33.92 24.30
CA ASP A 148 13.51 -35.24 24.91
C ASP A 148 14.50 -35.48 26.07
N ALA A 149 15.79 -35.22 25.84
CA ALA A 149 16.83 -35.46 26.83
C ALA A 149 16.68 -34.57 28.07
N LEU A 150 16.39 -33.28 27.87
CA LEU A 150 16.20 -32.33 28.97
C LEU A 150 14.88 -32.57 29.73
N SER A 151 13.81 -32.97 29.02
CA SER A 151 12.55 -33.37 29.64
C SER A 151 12.71 -34.61 30.52
N SER A 152 13.39 -35.64 30.02
CA SER A 152 13.70 -36.84 30.82
C SER A 152 14.56 -36.52 32.06
N ALA A 153 15.43 -35.50 31.99
CA ALA A 153 16.20 -35.05 33.15
C ALA A 153 15.32 -34.34 34.19
N LEU A 154 14.34 -33.54 33.78
CA LEU A 154 13.40 -32.87 34.68
C LEU A 154 12.55 -33.89 35.46
N GLU A 155 12.06 -34.95 34.79
CA GLU A 155 11.29 -36.02 35.43
C GLU A 155 12.08 -36.77 36.52
N LYS A 156 13.41 -36.84 36.38
CA LYS A 156 14.30 -37.50 37.35
C LYS A 156 14.60 -36.64 38.59
N GLY A 157 14.04 -35.44 38.70
CA GLY A 157 14.16 -34.59 39.89
C GLY A 157 15.55 -33.97 40.08
N VAL A 158 16.00 -33.14 39.14
CA VAL A 158 17.27 -32.38 39.21
C VAL A 158 17.19 -31.14 40.10
N GLU A 159 18.35 -30.67 40.59
CA GLU A 159 18.48 -29.46 41.43
C GLU A 159 18.00 -28.19 40.72
N GLY A 160 17.59 -27.18 41.49
CA GLY A 160 17.00 -25.93 40.97
C GLY A 160 17.84 -25.21 39.92
N VAL A 161 19.17 -25.11 40.10
CA VAL A 161 20.08 -24.46 39.14
C VAL A 161 20.10 -25.19 37.78
N VAL A 162 19.96 -26.51 37.79
CA VAL A 162 19.87 -27.32 36.56
C VAL A 162 18.54 -27.06 35.87
N ARG A 163 17.44 -26.97 36.63
CA ARG A 163 16.10 -26.65 36.09
C ARG A 163 16.08 -25.28 35.41
N GLU A 164 16.74 -24.28 36.00
CA GLU A 164 16.90 -22.94 35.40
C GLU A 164 17.59 -23.02 34.02
N GLY A 165 18.70 -23.76 33.93
CA GLY A 165 19.43 -23.97 32.67
C GLY A 165 18.62 -24.70 31.60
N ILE A 166 17.75 -25.63 32.02
CA ILE A 166 16.83 -26.36 31.13
C ILE A 166 15.80 -25.40 30.54
N TYR A 167 15.14 -24.58 31.36
CA TYR A 167 14.16 -23.60 30.88
C TYR A 167 14.79 -22.57 29.93
N ASP A 168 16.02 -22.14 30.20
CA ASP A 168 16.75 -21.22 29.31
C ASP A 168 17.05 -21.85 27.93
N CYS A 169 17.52 -23.10 27.89
CA CYS A 169 17.83 -23.77 26.62
C CYS A 169 16.56 -24.01 25.80
N ILE A 170 15.50 -24.51 26.44
CA ILE A 170 14.25 -24.82 25.75
C ILE A 170 13.52 -23.53 25.33
N GLY A 171 13.52 -22.49 26.18
CA GLY A 171 12.93 -21.19 25.87
C GLY A 171 13.45 -20.60 24.55
N VAL A 172 14.75 -20.74 24.28
CA VAL A 172 15.37 -20.30 23.02
C VAL A 172 14.91 -21.11 21.81
N LEU A 173 14.64 -22.41 22.00
CA LEU A 173 14.17 -23.32 20.95
C LEU A 173 12.67 -23.22 20.70
N ILE A 174 11.87 -22.74 21.66
CA ILE A 174 10.41 -22.60 21.50
C ILE A 174 10.05 -21.66 20.34
N TYR A 175 10.77 -20.55 20.17
CA TYR A 175 10.43 -19.58 19.12
C TYR A 175 10.48 -20.18 17.70
N PRO A 176 11.56 -20.85 17.25
CA PRO A 176 11.62 -21.51 15.94
C PRO A 176 10.96 -22.90 15.89
N PHE A 177 10.97 -23.67 16.99
CA PHE A 177 10.62 -25.10 16.97
C PHE A 177 9.44 -25.46 17.87
N GLY A 178 8.81 -24.51 18.55
CA GLY A 178 7.74 -24.75 19.53
C GLY A 178 6.68 -25.72 19.03
N ARG A 179 6.24 -25.57 17.78
CA ARG A 179 5.23 -26.42 17.13
C ARG A 179 5.62 -27.90 16.98
N VAL A 180 6.91 -28.20 16.96
CA VAL A 180 7.45 -29.55 16.73
C VAL A 180 7.49 -30.39 18.02
N PHE A 181 7.52 -29.75 19.21
CA PHE A 181 7.72 -30.41 20.50
C PHE A 181 6.44 -30.79 21.27
N ILE A 182 5.26 -30.36 20.80
CA ILE A 182 4.05 -30.28 21.65
C ILE A 182 3.32 -31.62 21.84
N CYS A 183 3.62 -32.67 21.10
CA CYS A 183 2.81 -33.88 21.20
C CYS A 183 2.99 -34.63 22.55
N ASP A 184 4.19 -34.66 23.15
CA ASP A 184 4.45 -35.36 24.43
C ASP A 184 5.43 -34.61 25.36
N VAL A 185 6.52 -34.07 24.81
CA VAL A 185 7.60 -33.41 25.58
C VAL A 185 7.12 -32.10 26.21
N GLY A 186 6.37 -31.29 25.45
CA GLY A 186 5.82 -30.02 25.92
C GLY A 186 4.92 -30.18 27.16
N CYS A 187 4.13 -31.26 27.23
CA CYS A 187 3.26 -31.53 28.37
C CYS A 187 4.05 -31.75 29.67
N VAL A 188 5.15 -32.51 29.60
CA VAL A 188 6.02 -32.79 30.75
C VAL A 188 6.74 -31.53 31.23
N LEU A 189 7.26 -30.73 30.29
CA LEU A 189 7.95 -29.47 30.59
C LEU A 189 7.01 -28.47 31.25
N THR A 190 5.79 -28.31 30.72
CA THR A 190 4.78 -27.40 31.27
C THR A 190 4.34 -27.81 32.67
N LYS A 191 4.10 -29.10 32.93
CA LYS A 191 3.73 -29.59 34.27
C LYS A 191 4.83 -29.32 35.31
N ASN A 192 6.08 -29.52 34.93
CA ASN A 192 7.22 -29.21 35.80
C ASN A 192 7.37 -27.70 36.03
N ALA A 193 7.19 -26.89 34.98
CA ALA A 193 7.25 -25.43 35.09
C ALA A 193 6.15 -24.90 35.99
N LEU A 194 4.92 -25.43 35.89
CA LEU A 194 3.80 -25.10 36.77
C LEU A 194 4.12 -25.37 38.25
N ALA A 195 4.75 -26.50 38.57
CA ALA A 195 5.21 -26.78 39.93
C ALA A 195 6.29 -25.79 40.39
N ASP A 196 7.21 -25.42 39.48
CA ASP A 196 8.33 -24.52 39.76
C ASP A 196 7.90 -23.05 39.97
N VAL A 197 6.70 -22.64 39.54
CA VAL A 197 6.16 -21.28 39.76
C VAL A 197 6.06 -20.95 41.27
N HIS A 198 5.78 -21.94 42.11
CA HIS A 198 5.60 -21.73 43.54
C HIS A 198 6.93 -21.54 44.31
N HIS A 199 8.09 -21.88 43.71
CA HIS A 199 9.41 -21.69 44.33
C HIS A 199 9.83 -20.21 44.40
N THR A 200 10.92 -19.87 45.08
CA THR A 200 11.40 -18.48 45.24
C THR A 200 12.59 -18.16 44.33
N GLY A 201 12.84 -16.87 44.06
CA GLY A 201 14.04 -16.40 43.36
C GLY A 201 14.02 -16.58 41.83
N GLN A 202 15.14 -17.01 41.27
CA GLN A 202 15.37 -17.05 39.81
C GLN A 202 14.61 -18.19 39.11
N LEU A 203 14.48 -19.35 39.75
CA LEU A 203 13.72 -20.50 39.23
C LEU A 203 12.28 -20.13 38.87
N ARG A 204 11.57 -19.40 39.75
CA ARG A 204 10.21 -18.90 39.48
C ARG A 204 10.17 -18.04 38.21
N ARG A 205 11.09 -17.07 38.09
CA ARG A 205 11.16 -16.16 36.94
C ARG A 205 11.41 -16.91 35.63
N ARG A 206 12.29 -17.92 35.65
CA ARG A 206 12.60 -18.77 34.49
C ARG A 206 11.43 -19.65 34.09
N ALA A 207 10.75 -20.26 35.07
CA ALA A 207 9.54 -21.05 34.83
C ALA A 207 8.41 -20.20 34.23
N ILE A 208 8.17 -19.00 34.76
CA ILE A 208 7.16 -18.07 34.24
C ILE A 208 7.50 -17.60 32.82
N SER A 209 8.75 -17.23 32.57
CA SER A 209 9.20 -16.84 31.22
C SER A 209 9.00 -17.97 30.22
N PHE A 210 9.33 -19.20 30.61
CA PHE A 210 9.06 -20.40 29.81
C PHE A 210 7.56 -20.60 29.55
N LEU A 211 6.71 -20.53 30.58
CA LEU A 211 5.25 -20.71 30.45
C LEU A 211 4.62 -19.66 29.54
N SER A 212 5.05 -18.40 29.66
CA SER A 212 4.64 -17.30 28.78
C SER A 212 4.96 -17.62 27.31
N LEU A 213 6.21 -18.04 27.03
CA LEU A 213 6.65 -18.42 25.69
C LEU A 213 5.97 -19.69 25.15
N ALA A 214 5.70 -20.66 26.03
CA ALA A 214 5.08 -21.93 25.68
C ALA A 214 3.56 -21.82 25.48
N SER A 215 2.90 -20.83 26.09
CA SER A 215 1.44 -20.69 26.10
C SER A 215 0.74 -20.80 24.73
N PRO A 216 1.27 -20.26 23.60
CA PRO A 216 0.62 -20.36 22.29
C PRO A 216 0.55 -21.79 21.73
N PHE A 217 1.33 -22.68 22.34
CA PHE A 217 1.61 -24.02 21.90
C PHE A 217 0.98 -25.09 22.80
N LEU A 218 0.30 -24.70 23.88
CA LEU A 218 -0.30 -25.65 24.84
C LEU A 218 -1.69 -26.11 24.40
N SER A 219 -2.08 -27.33 24.77
CA SER A 219 -3.48 -27.79 24.72
C SER A 219 -4.37 -26.91 25.61
N GLU A 220 -5.70 -26.96 25.41
CA GLU A 220 -6.64 -26.19 26.24
C GLU A 220 -6.51 -26.52 27.72
N ASP A 221 -6.52 -27.79 28.10
CA ASP A 221 -6.40 -28.20 29.51
C ASP A 221 -5.13 -27.66 30.20
N LEU A 222 -3.99 -27.65 29.50
CA LEU A 222 -2.72 -27.17 30.06
C LEU A 222 -2.64 -25.64 30.08
N PHE A 223 -3.21 -24.97 29.08
CA PHE A 223 -3.30 -23.52 29.07
C PHE A 223 -4.22 -23.03 30.18
N ASP A 224 -5.37 -23.67 30.37
CA ASP A 224 -6.31 -23.33 31.45
C ASP A 224 -5.64 -23.48 32.81
N ALA A 225 -4.80 -24.50 33.01
CA ALA A 225 -3.99 -24.64 34.22
C ALA A 225 -2.96 -23.50 34.40
N VAL A 226 -2.29 -23.07 33.32
CA VAL A 226 -1.35 -21.92 33.36
C VAL A 226 -2.09 -20.60 33.62
N PHE A 227 -3.24 -20.41 32.98
CA PHE A 227 -4.09 -19.25 33.12
C PHE A 227 -4.64 -19.15 34.55
N GLU A 228 -5.11 -20.27 35.13
CA GLU A 228 -5.60 -20.36 36.51
C GLU A 228 -4.51 -20.02 37.52
N VAL A 229 -3.28 -20.53 37.34
CA VAL A 229 -2.13 -20.16 38.18
C VAL A 229 -1.79 -18.68 38.07
N GLY A 230 -1.84 -18.11 36.86
CA GLY A 230 -1.64 -16.68 36.64
C GLY A 230 -2.67 -15.82 37.37
N VAL A 231 -3.96 -16.08 37.15
CA VAL A 231 -5.06 -15.32 37.76
C VAL A 231 -5.08 -15.49 39.29
N ARG A 232 -4.87 -16.70 39.79
CA ARG A 232 -4.78 -16.98 41.23
C ARG A 232 -3.61 -16.24 41.88
N GLY A 233 -2.44 -16.24 41.24
CA GLY A 233 -1.28 -15.50 41.71
C GLY A 233 -1.51 -13.98 41.79
N LEU A 234 -2.25 -13.40 40.84
CA LEU A 234 -2.67 -12.00 40.89
C LEU A 234 -3.64 -11.73 42.05
N ARG A 235 -4.60 -12.63 42.31
CA ARG A 235 -5.59 -12.50 43.38
C ARG A 235 -4.96 -12.64 44.78
N GLU A 236 -4.12 -13.65 44.98
CA GLU A 236 -3.51 -13.97 46.28
C GLU A 236 -2.33 -13.05 46.62
N GLY A 237 -1.61 -12.56 45.61
CA GLY A 237 -0.43 -11.73 45.78
C GLY A 237 -0.72 -10.26 46.08
N SER A 238 -1.96 -9.78 45.93
CA SER A 238 -2.36 -8.37 45.79
C SER A 238 -1.69 -7.34 46.71
N HIS A 239 -1.14 -7.74 47.87
CA HIS A 239 -0.52 -6.86 48.87
C HIS A 239 1.03 -6.88 48.91
N ARG A 240 1.75 -7.73 48.15
CA ARG A 240 3.24 -7.79 48.17
C ARG A 240 3.84 -7.71 46.77
N GLY A 241 4.52 -6.61 46.45
CA GLY A 241 5.02 -6.32 45.10
C GLY A 241 5.90 -7.41 44.47
N ALA A 242 6.94 -7.85 45.20
CA ALA A 242 7.84 -8.92 44.76
C ALA A 242 7.16 -10.28 44.48
N VAL A 243 5.97 -10.51 45.05
CA VAL A 243 5.19 -11.75 44.84
C VAL A 243 4.31 -11.65 43.60
N VAL A 244 3.72 -10.47 43.34
CA VAL A 244 2.76 -10.23 42.25
C VAL A 244 3.44 -10.03 40.90
N MET A 245 4.59 -9.35 40.87
CA MET A 245 5.28 -8.97 39.63
C MET A 245 5.47 -10.14 38.64
N PRO A 246 5.92 -11.34 39.06
CA PRO A 246 6.06 -12.46 38.13
C PRO A 246 4.72 -12.93 37.53
N TYR A 247 3.62 -12.87 38.30
CA TYR A 247 2.29 -13.24 37.80
C TYR A 247 1.70 -12.18 36.86
N LEU A 248 1.99 -10.89 37.09
CA LEU A 248 1.67 -9.82 36.13
C LEU A 248 2.39 -10.06 34.80
N GLN A 249 3.68 -10.42 34.83
CA GLN A 249 4.46 -10.75 33.63
C GLN A 249 3.94 -12.00 32.93
N LEU A 250 3.53 -13.03 33.69
CA LEU A 250 2.90 -14.23 33.13
C LEU A 250 1.61 -13.86 32.40
N TYR A 251 0.70 -13.15 33.06
CA TYR A 251 -0.59 -12.78 32.48
C TYR A 251 -0.43 -11.82 31.30
N GLU A 252 0.47 -10.85 31.38
CA GLU A 252 0.85 -9.99 30.24
C GLU A 252 1.34 -10.84 29.05
N GLY A 253 2.17 -11.85 29.31
CA GLY A 253 2.59 -12.84 28.33
C GLY A 253 1.44 -13.60 27.69
N LEU A 254 0.48 -14.06 28.50
CA LEU A 254 -0.73 -14.77 28.03
C LEU A 254 -1.61 -13.87 27.16
N VAL A 255 -1.80 -12.60 27.54
CA VAL A 255 -2.59 -11.64 26.75
C VAL A 255 -1.89 -11.29 25.43
N LYS A 256 -0.55 -11.15 25.42
CA LYS A 256 0.22 -10.90 24.19
C LYS A 256 0.27 -12.11 23.26
N GLY A 257 0.51 -13.30 23.81
CA GLY A 257 0.73 -14.52 23.04
C GLY A 257 -0.56 -15.27 22.67
N CYS A 258 -1.59 -15.17 23.50
CA CYS A 258 -2.84 -15.95 23.39
C CYS A 258 -4.10 -15.11 23.67
N PRO A 259 -4.32 -13.97 22.97
CA PRO A 259 -5.40 -13.05 23.31
C PRO A 259 -6.79 -13.72 23.26
N SER A 260 -7.07 -14.55 22.25
CA SER A 260 -8.37 -15.22 22.13
C SER A 260 -8.67 -16.18 23.29
N ARG A 261 -7.65 -16.84 23.84
CA ARG A 261 -7.79 -17.84 24.92
C ARG A 261 -7.91 -17.17 26.29
N ALA A 262 -7.19 -16.06 26.51
CA ALA A 262 -7.25 -15.29 27.75
C ALA A 262 -8.50 -14.38 27.88
N LYS A 263 -9.40 -14.40 26.89
CA LYS A 263 -10.59 -13.53 26.81
C LYS A 263 -11.67 -13.84 27.85
N THR A 264 -11.94 -15.11 28.14
CA THR A 264 -13.10 -15.57 28.95
C THR A 264 -13.10 -15.15 30.42
N GLY A 265 -11.97 -14.64 30.94
CA GLY A 265 -11.85 -14.08 32.29
C GLY A 265 -11.44 -12.60 32.34
N ALA A 266 -11.36 -11.91 31.18
CA ALA A 266 -10.75 -10.58 31.10
C ALA A 266 -11.44 -9.52 31.98
N LEU A 267 -12.78 -9.54 32.07
CA LEU A 267 -13.53 -8.58 32.88
C LEU A 267 -13.28 -8.75 34.37
N GLU A 268 -13.25 -9.98 34.87
CA GLU A 268 -12.99 -10.27 36.28
C GLU A 268 -11.54 -9.90 36.63
N THR A 269 -10.57 -10.31 35.80
CA THR A 269 -9.16 -9.93 35.99
C THR A 269 -8.97 -8.42 36.00
N MET A 270 -9.61 -7.69 35.07
CA MET A 270 -9.53 -6.23 35.03
C MET A 270 -10.01 -5.59 36.33
N LYS A 271 -11.12 -6.08 36.92
CA LYS A 271 -11.61 -5.60 38.21
C LYS A 271 -10.60 -5.83 39.34
N PHE A 272 -10.01 -7.03 39.41
CA PHE A 272 -8.97 -7.32 40.41
C PHE A 272 -7.74 -6.42 40.27
N LEU A 273 -7.32 -6.12 39.03
CA LEU A 273 -6.21 -5.20 38.78
C LEU A 273 -6.56 -3.76 39.19
N THR A 274 -7.77 -3.29 38.86
CA THR A 274 -8.28 -1.99 39.26
C THR A 274 -8.34 -1.84 40.79
N ASP A 275 -8.92 -2.83 41.49
CA ASP A 275 -9.05 -2.81 42.95
C ASP A 275 -7.68 -2.85 43.63
N GLY A 276 -6.77 -3.71 43.14
CA GLY A 276 -5.40 -3.82 43.65
C GLY A 276 -4.57 -2.57 43.42
N LEU A 277 -4.74 -1.89 42.28
CA LEU A 277 -4.09 -0.62 41.97
C LEU A 277 -4.61 0.50 42.88
N SER A 278 -5.94 0.63 43.02
CA SER A 278 -6.54 1.63 43.91
C SER A 278 -6.12 1.43 45.36
N ALA A 279 -6.08 0.19 45.86
CA ALA A 279 -5.61 -0.10 47.21
C ALA A 279 -4.17 0.38 47.45
N ARG A 280 -3.27 0.15 46.48
CA ARG A 280 -1.86 0.58 46.56
C ARG A 280 -1.70 2.10 46.50
N LEU A 281 -2.43 2.77 45.61
CA LEU A 281 -2.39 4.23 45.49
C LEU A 281 -3.08 4.95 46.66
N SER A 282 -4.02 4.31 47.35
CA SER A 282 -4.78 4.88 48.48
C SER A 282 -4.07 4.82 49.84
N HIS A 283 -2.90 4.18 49.94
CA HIS A 283 -2.14 4.13 51.19
C HIS A 283 -1.52 5.51 51.53
N GLU A 284 -2.36 6.41 52.02
CA GLU A 284 -1.99 7.44 53.01
C GLU A 284 -1.67 6.72 54.35
N SER A 285 -0.64 5.87 54.39
CA SER A 285 -0.21 5.29 55.67
C SER A 285 0.75 6.25 56.35
N ALA A 286 0.43 6.57 57.59
CA ALA A 286 1.14 7.43 58.54
C ALA A 286 2.61 7.05 58.88
N ASP A 287 3.26 6.24 58.04
CA ASP A 287 4.69 5.91 58.08
C ASP A 287 5.29 6.28 56.71
N ALA A 288 6.00 7.41 56.66
CA ALA A 288 6.56 8.00 55.44
C ALA A 288 7.68 7.17 54.77
N ASP A 289 8.02 5.99 55.30
CA ASP A 289 9.14 5.15 54.84
C ASP A 289 8.69 3.86 54.11
N ALA A 290 7.42 3.73 53.68
CA ALA A 290 6.85 2.43 53.28
C ALA A 290 6.41 2.24 51.80
N PHE A 291 6.43 3.27 50.94
CA PHE A 291 6.16 3.10 49.50
C PHE A 291 7.47 2.87 48.74
N ASP A 292 7.84 1.60 48.57
CA ASP A 292 9.13 1.18 48.01
C ASP A 292 9.15 1.27 46.46
N ASP A 293 10.34 1.31 45.86
CA ASP A 293 10.56 1.29 44.40
C ASP A 293 9.83 0.10 43.74
N ASP A 294 9.79 -1.04 44.44
CA ASP A 294 9.09 -2.25 44.04
C ASP A 294 7.58 -2.03 43.83
N ASP A 295 6.94 -1.13 44.59
CA ASP A 295 5.51 -0.86 44.46
C ASP A 295 5.20 0.03 43.23
N TYR A 296 6.09 0.96 42.88
CA TYR A 296 5.99 1.72 41.62
C TYR A 296 6.13 0.80 40.40
N GLU A 297 7.07 -0.14 40.42
CA GLU A 297 7.23 -1.10 39.31
C GLU A 297 5.96 -1.96 39.12
N VAL A 298 5.33 -2.39 40.21
CA VAL A 298 4.10 -3.18 40.17
C VAL A 298 2.94 -2.35 39.64
N CYS A 299 2.81 -1.09 40.06
CA CYS A 299 1.79 -0.18 39.53
C CYS A 299 1.99 0.08 38.02
N ASP A 300 3.24 0.32 37.57
CA ASP A 300 3.59 0.50 36.15
C ASP A 300 3.20 -0.73 35.32
N ALA A 301 3.61 -1.93 35.78
CA ALA A 301 3.24 -3.18 35.14
C ALA A 301 1.72 -3.40 35.09
N THR A 302 1.00 -2.98 36.13
CA THR A 302 -0.47 -3.08 36.21
C THR A 302 -1.16 -2.19 35.19
N VAL A 303 -0.85 -0.89 35.14
CA VAL A 303 -1.46 0.05 34.18
C VAL A 303 -1.08 -0.32 32.73
N ARG A 304 0.16 -0.77 32.49
CA ARG A 304 0.58 -1.31 31.20
C ARG A 304 -0.25 -2.51 30.77
N LEU A 305 -0.52 -3.45 31.69
CA LEU A 305 -1.36 -4.60 31.43
C LEU A 305 -2.81 -4.18 31.17
N MET A 306 -3.36 -3.23 31.93
CA MET A 306 -4.71 -2.69 31.70
C MET A 306 -4.83 -2.07 30.29
N HIS A 307 -3.84 -1.26 29.89
CA HIS A 307 -3.76 -0.71 28.53
C HIS A 307 -3.75 -1.80 27.45
N LEU A 308 -2.91 -2.83 27.63
CA LEU A 308 -2.86 -3.97 26.72
C LEU A 308 -4.22 -4.70 26.64
N MET A 309 -4.87 -4.93 27.78
CA MET A 309 -6.17 -5.60 27.84
C MET A 309 -7.27 -4.79 27.15
N VAL A 310 -7.33 -3.46 27.32
CA VAL A 310 -8.30 -2.62 26.59
C VAL A 310 -8.05 -2.66 25.08
N CYS A 311 -6.78 -2.72 24.66
CA CYS A 311 -6.41 -2.84 23.25
C CYS A 311 -6.91 -4.16 22.65
N GLN A 312 -6.76 -5.27 23.38
CA GLN A 312 -7.12 -6.62 22.91
C GLN A 312 -8.62 -6.95 23.09
N TYR A 313 -9.25 -6.43 24.14
CA TYR A 313 -10.58 -6.85 24.63
C TYR A 313 -11.59 -5.70 24.76
N SER A 314 -11.51 -4.68 23.90
CA SER A 314 -12.38 -3.49 23.97
C SER A 314 -13.89 -3.82 24.01
N LYS A 315 -14.34 -4.85 23.27
CA LYS A 315 -15.77 -5.21 23.23
C LYS A 315 -16.23 -5.84 24.54
N GLU A 316 -15.40 -6.70 25.12
CA GLU A 316 -15.67 -7.43 26.35
C GLU A 316 -15.58 -6.53 27.59
N LEU A 317 -14.69 -5.54 27.54
CA LEU A 317 -14.48 -4.56 28.62
C LEU A 317 -15.37 -3.32 28.49
N ALA A 318 -16.20 -3.23 27.44
CA ALA A 318 -17.02 -2.05 27.13
C ALA A 318 -17.88 -1.57 28.32
N THR A 319 -18.39 -2.51 29.14
CA THR A 319 -19.24 -2.19 30.30
C THR A 319 -18.52 -1.45 31.42
N ILE A 320 -17.18 -1.53 31.49
CA ILE A 320 -16.36 -0.89 32.52
C ILE A 320 -15.49 0.25 31.98
N HIS A 321 -15.55 0.56 30.68
CA HIS A 321 -14.74 1.63 30.08
C HIS A 321 -14.89 2.98 30.81
N CYS A 322 -16.10 3.35 31.24
CA CYS A 322 -16.29 4.61 31.99
C CYS A 322 -15.59 4.58 33.36
N ALA A 323 -15.63 3.46 34.07
CA ALA A 323 -14.95 3.32 35.36
C ALA A 323 -13.42 3.35 35.19
N LEU A 324 -12.90 2.63 34.17
CA LEU A 324 -11.48 2.67 33.81
C LEU A 324 -11.03 4.07 33.39
N PHE A 325 -11.89 4.82 32.71
CA PHE A 325 -11.61 6.19 32.31
C PHE A 325 -11.46 7.11 33.51
N VAL A 326 -12.38 7.04 34.48
CA VAL A 326 -12.28 7.81 35.74
C VAL A 326 -11.01 7.45 36.52
N GLN A 327 -10.71 6.16 36.66
CA GLN A 327 -9.49 5.71 37.33
C GLN A 327 -8.23 6.19 36.61
N ALA A 328 -8.21 6.15 35.27
CA ALA A 328 -7.09 6.67 34.49
C ALA A 328 -6.94 8.20 34.63
N LEU A 329 -8.03 8.95 34.79
CA LEU A 329 -7.97 10.39 35.11
C LEU A 329 -7.33 10.65 36.48
N GLU A 330 -7.66 9.84 37.50
CA GLU A 330 -7.05 9.95 38.83
C GLU A 330 -5.55 9.65 38.78
N ILE A 331 -5.14 8.59 38.09
CA ILE A 331 -3.71 8.23 37.92
C ILE A 331 -2.97 9.31 37.11
N ALA A 332 -3.60 9.85 36.06
CA ALA A 332 -3.02 10.91 35.26
C ALA A 332 -2.74 12.18 36.09
N ARG A 333 -3.51 12.42 37.16
CA ARG A 333 -3.33 13.55 38.09
C ARG A 333 -2.37 13.25 39.24
N PHE A 334 -1.94 12.00 39.41
CA PHE A 334 -1.07 11.61 40.51
C PHE A 334 0.34 12.18 40.31
N ASP A 335 0.69 13.18 41.11
CA ASP A 335 2.04 13.74 41.21
C ASP A 335 2.49 13.79 42.68
N PRO A 336 3.27 12.80 43.15
CA PRO A 336 3.69 12.72 44.54
C PRO A 336 4.60 13.88 44.96
N ASN A 337 5.20 14.62 44.03
CA ASN A 337 6.07 15.76 44.35
C ASN A 337 5.30 17.03 44.77
N TYR A 338 3.97 17.05 44.65
CA TYR A 338 3.12 18.20 44.99
C TYR A 338 2.10 17.93 46.10
N CYS A 339 2.02 16.71 46.63
CA CYS A 339 1.01 16.31 47.63
C CYS A 339 1.19 16.95 49.03
N ASP A 340 2.39 17.43 49.39
CA ASP A 340 2.66 17.96 50.74
C ASP A 340 2.33 19.45 50.96
N ASN A 341 1.99 20.22 49.93
CA ASN A 341 1.95 21.70 50.06
C ASN A 341 0.56 22.30 50.36
N MET A 342 -0.44 21.49 50.73
CA MET A 342 -1.81 21.94 51.02
C MET A 342 -2.28 21.64 52.46
N GLY A 343 -1.35 21.60 53.42
CA GLY A 343 -1.68 21.42 54.85
C GLY A 343 -0.82 22.27 55.77
N GLY A 344 -1.14 23.56 55.94
CA GLY A 344 -0.44 24.40 56.91
C GLY A 344 -0.60 25.91 56.75
N LEU A 345 -1.83 26.40 56.53
CA LEU A 345 -2.13 27.82 56.77
C LEU A 345 -2.56 27.98 58.22
N ASP A 346 -1.61 28.21 59.13
CA ASP A 346 -1.90 28.98 60.34
C ASP A 346 -0.61 29.50 61.01
N GLY A 347 -0.54 30.82 61.19
CA GLY A 347 0.15 31.42 62.33
C GLY A 347 1.59 31.89 62.16
N CYS A 348 1.73 33.22 62.24
CA CYS A 348 2.81 33.98 62.87
C CYS A 348 3.94 34.58 61.99
N ASP A 349 4.06 35.90 62.20
CA ASP A 349 5.10 36.82 61.74
C ASP A 349 6.54 36.42 62.11
N SER A 350 7.46 37.09 61.39
CA SER A 350 8.82 37.49 61.76
C SER A 350 10.01 36.59 61.35
N SER A 351 10.88 37.23 60.55
CA SER A 351 12.35 37.15 60.43
C SER A 351 13.11 35.87 60.83
N ASP A 352 13.94 35.43 59.87
CA ASP A 352 15.12 34.57 59.99
C ASP A 352 14.93 33.13 60.52
N ALA A 353 14.97 32.15 59.59
CA ALA A 353 15.72 30.91 59.80
C ALA A 353 15.92 30.13 58.48
N SER A 354 17.21 30.02 58.13
CA SER A 354 17.88 29.00 57.31
C SER A 354 17.13 27.72 56.92
N GLY A 355 17.20 27.40 55.63
CA GLY A 355 17.82 26.17 55.15
C GLY A 355 17.16 24.83 55.50
N LEU A 356 16.33 24.34 54.59
CA LEU A 356 16.29 22.91 54.24
C LEU A 356 16.38 22.81 52.72
N TYR A 357 17.61 22.60 52.24
CA TYR A 357 17.86 22.11 50.90
C TYR A 357 17.24 20.71 50.80
N PHE A 358 16.15 20.58 50.06
CA PHE A 358 15.79 19.27 49.49
C PHE A 358 16.86 18.95 48.44
N THR A 359 17.52 17.81 48.60
CA THR A 359 18.52 17.28 47.67
C THR A 359 17.86 16.94 46.34
N GLU A 360 18.41 17.45 45.24
CA GLU A 360 17.92 17.34 43.85
C GLU A 360 17.97 15.91 43.24
N ASP A 361 18.11 14.85 44.04
CA ASP A 361 18.37 13.47 43.55
C ASP A 361 17.20 12.48 43.69
N ASP A 362 16.01 12.91 44.15
CA ASP A 362 14.83 12.03 44.16
C ASP A 362 14.29 11.88 42.73
N THR A 363 14.64 10.75 42.12
CA THR A 363 14.22 10.37 40.78
C THR A 363 12.72 10.11 40.80
N ASP A 364 11.93 10.95 40.12
CA ASP A 364 10.50 10.70 39.95
C ASP A 364 10.28 9.31 39.35
N LEU A 365 9.70 8.38 40.10
CA LEU A 365 9.35 7.03 39.62
C LEU A 365 7.90 6.95 39.12
N SER A 366 7.09 7.97 39.38
CA SER A 366 5.66 8.01 39.07
C SER A 366 5.34 8.41 37.63
N TRP A 367 6.29 8.98 36.87
CA TRP A 367 6.06 9.43 35.49
C TRP A 367 5.53 8.33 34.56
N ARG A 368 5.92 7.07 34.77
CA ARG A 368 5.44 5.94 33.96
C ARG A 368 3.93 5.73 34.14
N LEU A 369 3.42 5.94 35.34
CA LEU A 369 1.99 5.86 35.64
C LEU A 369 1.23 6.95 34.89
N ARG A 370 1.68 8.21 34.94
CA ARG A 370 1.08 9.32 34.19
C ARG A 370 1.12 9.08 32.68
N MET A 371 2.24 8.58 32.15
CA MET A 371 2.37 8.23 30.72
C MET A 371 1.36 7.14 30.31
N TRP A 372 1.30 6.03 31.04
CA TRP A 372 0.37 4.94 30.70
C TRP A 372 -1.09 5.33 30.89
N ALA A 373 -1.40 6.16 31.89
CA ALA A 373 -2.73 6.72 32.09
C ALA A 373 -3.16 7.58 30.89
N ALA A 374 -2.32 8.51 30.43
CA ALA A 374 -2.61 9.32 29.23
C ALA A 374 -2.83 8.45 27.98
N ARG A 375 -2.02 7.40 27.78
CA ARG A 375 -2.21 6.43 26.69
C ARG A 375 -3.51 5.64 26.83
N LEU A 376 -3.86 5.22 28.04
CA LEU A 376 -5.09 4.49 28.31
C LEU A 376 -6.33 5.37 28.06
N LEU A 377 -6.29 6.65 28.45
CA LEU A 377 -7.34 7.62 28.14
C LEU A 377 -7.54 7.78 26.63
N ALA A 378 -6.44 7.93 25.88
CA ALA A 378 -6.48 8.06 24.43
C ALA A 378 -7.10 6.79 23.80
N LEU A 379 -6.62 5.62 24.21
CA LEU A 379 -7.12 4.33 23.75
C LEU A 379 -8.61 4.11 24.04
N LEU A 380 -9.08 4.50 25.23
CA LEU A 380 -10.50 4.41 25.60
C LEU A 380 -11.36 5.33 24.73
N ILE A 381 -10.91 6.56 24.44
CA ILE A 381 -11.60 7.47 23.52
C ILE A 381 -11.61 6.89 22.10
N GLU A 382 -10.54 6.21 21.69
CA GLU A 382 -10.45 5.62 20.36
C GLU A 382 -11.33 4.40 20.17
N LEU A 383 -11.40 3.52 21.17
CA LEU A 383 -11.96 2.19 21.02
C LEU A 383 -13.34 2.00 21.66
N SER A 384 -13.74 2.88 22.58
CA SER A 384 -14.97 2.72 23.34
C SER A 384 -16.21 3.06 22.50
N PRO A 385 -17.32 2.30 22.62
CA PRO A 385 -18.60 2.69 22.06
C PRO A 385 -19.16 3.99 22.68
N PHE A 386 -18.65 4.39 23.85
CA PHE A 386 -19.03 5.61 24.57
C PHE A 386 -18.07 6.79 24.34
N SER A 387 -17.31 6.79 23.24
CA SER A 387 -16.26 7.79 22.94
C SER A 387 -16.70 9.26 23.12
N THR A 388 -17.91 9.62 22.70
CA THR A 388 -18.46 10.98 22.85
C THR A 388 -18.65 11.36 24.32
N GLU A 389 -19.25 10.48 25.11
CA GLU A 389 -19.47 10.66 26.55
C GLU A 389 -18.14 10.77 27.31
N LEU A 390 -17.18 9.89 27.00
CA LEU A 390 -15.84 9.94 27.61
C LEU A 390 -15.12 11.25 27.28
N THR A 391 -15.26 11.73 26.04
CA THR A 391 -14.69 13.01 25.62
C THR A 391 -15.32 14.18 26.38
N HIS A 392 -16.61 14.12 26.72
CA HIS A 392 -17.26 15.13 27.56
C HIS A 392 -16.82 15.13 29.01
N GLN A 393 -16.32 14.01 29.51
CA GLN A 393 -15.80 13.87 30.88
C GLN A 393 -14.34 14.36 31.02
N LEU A 394 -13.64 14.67 29.92
CA LEU A 394 -12.31 15.25 29.96
C LEU A 394 -12.33 16.67 30.54
N GLY A 395 -11.68 16.85 31.68
CA GLY A 395 -11.38 18.17 32.24
C GLY A 395 -10.08 18.76 31.70
N CYS A 396 -9.96 20.09 31.72
CA CYS A 396 -8.74 20.79 31.31
C CYS A 396 -7.52 20.47 32.20
N GLU A 397 -7.73 19.89 33.39
CA GLU A 397 -6.67 19.53 34.33
C GLU A 397 -5.66 18.53 33.72
N VAL A 398 -6.10 17.62 32.84
CA VAL A 398 -5.22 16.65 32.16
C VAL A 398 -4.25 17.32 31.19
N LEU A 399 -4.55 18.54 30.74
CA LEU A 399 -3.71 19.28 29.81
C LEU A 399 -2.40 19.77 30.45
N SER A 400 -2.30 19.79 31.78
CA SER A 400 -1.05 20.08 32.49
C SER A 400 0.06 19.09 32.14
N LEU A 401 -0.29 17.86 31.77
CA LEU A 401 0.65 16.81 31.35
C LEU A 401 1.44 17.14 30.09
N ILE A 402 0.94 18.06 29.24
CA ILE A 402 1.69 18.56 28.08
C ILE A 402 2.93 19.33 28.53
N GLY A 403 2.90 19.93 29.73
CA GLY A 403 4.01 20.63 30.37
C GLY A 403 4.78 19.81 31.39
N ASP A 404 4.62 18.47 31.43
CA ASP A 404 5.35 17.59 32.36
C ASP A 404 6.88 17.69 32.15
N ARG A 405 7.67 17.34 33.16
CA ARG A 405 9.15 17.33 33.08
C ARG A 405 9.72 16.19 32.23
N VAL A 406 8.94 15.13 31.98
CA VAL A 406 9.38 13.93 31.24
C VAL A 406 8.85 13.92 29.80
N GLU A 407 9.74 13.80 28.80
CA GLU A 407 9.43 13.81 27.36
C GLU A 407 8.32 12.80 27.00
N GLU A 408 8.39 11.58 27.54
CA GLU A 408 7.44 10.51 27.24
C GLU A 408 6.02 10.79 27.73
N VAL A 409 5.86 11.50 28.86
CA VAL A 409 4.55 11.90 29.39
C VAL A 409 3.95 12.99 28.51
N GLN A 410 4.75 14.00 28.15
CA GLN A 410 4.34 15.06 27.23
C GLN A 410 3.84 14.49 25.89
N LEU A 411 4.59 13.54 25.30
CA LEU A 411 4.21 12.89 24.05
C LEU A 411 2.89 12.10 24.18
N ALA A 412 2.68 11.39 25.28
CA ALA A 412 1.44 10.68 25.54
C ALA A 412 0.23 11.63 25.68
N ALA A 413 0.42 12.76 26.38
CA ALA A 413 -0.61 13.77 26.55
C ALA A 413 -0.98 14.49 25.24
N ILE A 414 0.03 14.84 24.41
CA ILE A 414 -0.22 15.42 23.09
C ILE A 414 -0.96 14.45 22.19
N HIS A 415 -0.63 13.16 22.24
CA HIS A 415 -1.35 12.13 21.48
C HIS A 415 -2.82 11.99 21.94
N LEU A 416 -3.10 12.06 23.24
CA LEU A 416 -4.46 12.12 23.78
C LEU A 416 -5.24 13.31 23.21
N VAL A 417 -4.64 14.51 23.17
CA VAL A 417 -5.29 15.70 22.60
C VAL A 417 -5.53 15.54 21.09
N ASP A 418 -4.54 15.05 20.34
CA ASP A 418 -4.70 14.81 18.90
C ASP A 418 -5.82 13.79 18.62
N THR A 419 -5.93 12.75 19.44
CA THR A 419 -7.02 11.76 19.37
C THR A 419 -8.38 12.44 19.52
N VAL A 420 -8.54 13.31 20.53
CA VAL A 420 -9.77 14.09 20.75
C VAL A 420 -10.09 14.98 19.55
N ILE A 421 -9.09 15.66 18.99
CA ILE A 421 -9.24 16.48 17.79
C ILE A 421 -9.74 15.63 16.61
N GLN A 422 -9.14 14.46 16.37
CA GLN A 422 -9.54 13.60 15.26
C GLN A 422 -10.95 13.02 15.44
N ARG A 423 -11.41 12.76 16.66
CA ARG A 423 -12.78 12.29 16.94
C ARG A 423 -13.85 13.37 16.86
N SER A 424 -13.45 14.64 16.88
CA SER A 424 -14.37 15.77 16.72
C SER A 424 -14.79 16.06 15.27
N ARG A 425 -14.36 15.27 14.28
CA ARG A 425 -14.70 15.43 12.86
C ARG A 425 -16.20 15.28 12.61
N GLY A 426 -16.87 16.36 12.17
CA GLY A 426 -18.26 16.32 11.68
C GLY A 426 -19.35 16.17 12.74
N ALA A 427 -19.01 16.15 14.04
CA ALA A 427 -20.00 16.19 15.12
C ALA A 427 -20.44 17.64 15.39
N SER A 428 -21.72 17.86 15.75
CA SER A 428 -22.16 19.15 16.29
C SER A 428 -21.39 19.41 17.58
N VAL A 429 -20.41 20.32 17.55
CA VAL A 429 -19.46 20.48 18.65
C VAL A 429 -20.19 21.00 19.89
N CYS A 430 -20.31 20.15 20.92
CA CYS A 430 -20.85 20.56 22.23
C CYS A 430 -19.89 21.53 22.94
N THR A 431 -20.44 22.38 23.81
CA THR A 431 -19.69 23.43 24.53
C THR A 431 -18.51 22.89 25.36
N SER A 432 -18.64 21.72 25.99
CA SER A 432 -17.57 21.11 26.80
C SER A 432 -16.34 20.72 25.96
N LEU A 433 -16.55 20.16 24.77
CA LEU A 433 -15.47 19.82 23.85
C LEU A 433 -14.77 21.08 23.31
N LEU A 434 -15.52 22.13 23.01
CA LEU A 434 -14.94 23.42 22.61
C LEU A 434 -14.06 24.00 23.71
N LEU A 435 -14.51 23.95 24.97
CA LEU A 435 -13.73 24.42 26.12
C LEU A 435 -12.43 23.62 26.31
N PHE A 436 -12.48 22.30 26.16
CA PHE A 436 -11.30 21.45 26.21
C PHE A 436 -10.30 21.77 25.09
N LEU A 437 -10.77 21.85 23.84
CA LEU A 437 -9.93 22.18 22.69
C LEU A 437 -9.34 23.59 22.80
N GLN A 438 -10.11 24.55 23.29
CA GLN A 438 -9.62 25.90 23.58
C GLN A 438 -8.56 25.88 24.68
N GLY A 439 -8.78 25.14 25.76
CA GLY A 439 -7.81 24.98 26.84
C GLY A 439 -6.52 24.30 26.40
N ALA A 440 -6.56 23.44 25.37
CA ALA A 440 -5.38 22.73 24.85
C ALA A 440 -4.44 23.62 24.02
N ILE A 441 -4.91 24.77 23.51
CA ILE A 441 -4.11 25.65 22.64
C ILE A 441 -2.89 26.20 23.37
N ASP A 442 -3.05 26.77 24.56
CA ASP A 442 -1.93 27.38 25.29
C ASP A 442 -0.84 26.34 25.67
N PRO A 443 -1.18 25.15 26.22
CA PRO A 443 -0.21 24.08 26.45
C PRO A 443 0.48 23.60 25.17
N LEU A 444 -0.25 23.41 24.07
CA LEU A 444 0.34 23.00 22.78
C LEU A 444 1.29 24.07 22.22
N LEU A 445 0.94 25.35 22.33
CA LEU A 445 1.82 26.44 21.94
C LEU A 445 3.05 26.54 22.84
N GLY A 446 2.90 26.26 24.14
CA GLY A 446 4.02 26.12 25.08
C GLY A 446 4.97 24.99 24.68
N ALA A 447 4.41 23.83 24.29
CA ALA A 447 5.15 22.65 23.84
C ALA A 447 5.97 22.90 22.55
N LEU A 448 5.64 23.91 21.74
CA LEU A 448 6.46 24.30 20.60
C LEU A 448 7.79 24.96 21.00
N ASN A 449 7.88 25.54 22.21
CA ASN A 449 9.07 26.24 22.72
C ASN A 449 10.00 25.34 23.56
N THR A 450 9.72 24.04 23.66
CA THR A 450 10.53 23.11 24.46
C THR A 450 11.84 22.73 23.75
N ARG A 451 12.78 22.11 24.47
CA ARG A 451 14.09 21.73 23.90
C ARG A 451 14.01 20.41 23.13
N GLU A 452 13.01 19.59 23.41
CA GLU A 452 12.81 18.23 22.93
C GLU A 452 12.16 18.23 21.53
N PRO A 453 12.87 17.82 20.47
CA PRO A 453 12.36 17.96 19.09
C PRO A 453 11.13 17.09 18.81
N LYS A 454 10.96 15.95 19.49
CA LYS A 454 9.79 15.07 19.28
C LYS A 454 8.50 15.71 19.79
N VAL A 455 8.59 16.44 20.90
CA VAL A 455 7.46 17.14 21.54
C VAL A 455 7.01 18.28 20.65
N VAL A 456 7.95 19.07 20.13
CA VAL A 456 7.67 20.13 19.14
C VAL A 456 6.98 19.57 17.91
N VAL A 457 7.46 18.44 17.37
CA VAL A 457 6.85 17.77 16.21
C VAL A 457 5.42 17.30 16.51
N ALA A 458 5.21 16.64 17.65
CA ALA A 458 3.88 16.15 18.05
C ALA A 458 2.89 17.31 18.25
N ALA A 459 3.31 18.37 18.94
CA ALA A 459 2.48 19.56 19.18
C ALA A 459 2.15 20.29 17.87
N ALA A 460 3.12 20.43 16.96
CA ALA A 460 2.89 21.03 15.65
C ALA A 460 1.85 20.24 14.83
N LYS A 461 1.90 18.90 14.86
CA LYS A 461 0.90 18.04 14.19
C LYS A 461 -0.50 18.15 14.81
N ALA A 462 -0.59 18.16 16.14
CA ALA A 462 -1.87 18.35 16.83
C ALA A 462 -2.50 19.70 16.46
N LEU A 463 -1.71 20.78 16.43
CA LEU A 463 -2.17 22.10 16.00
C LEU A 463 -2.57 22.15 14.51
N GLN A 464 -1.83 21.45 13.64
CA GLN A 464 -2.19 21.30 12.22
C GLN A 464 -3.59 20.69 12.08
N ASN A 465 -3.85 19.59 12.80
CA ASN A 465 -5.14 18.92 12.80
C ASN A 465 -6.24 19.82 13.40
N LEU A 466 -5.95 20.51 14.51
CA LEU A 466 -6.91 21.42 15.16
C LEU A 466 -7.37 22.52 14.20
N PHE A 467 -6.44 23.20 13.55
CA PHE A 467 -6.76 24.28 12.62
C PHE A 467 -7.41 23.78 11.33
N TYR A 468 -7.07 22.58 10.87
CA TYR A 468 -7.71 21.97 9.71
C TYR A 468 -9.20 21.68 9.96
N PHE A 469 -9.55 21.11 11.13
CA PHE A 469 -10.93 20.75 11.44
C PHE A 469 -11.79 21.91 11.99
N HIS A 470 -11.19 22.85 12.73
CA HIS A 470 -11.92 23.87 13.51
C HIS A 470 -11.52 25.32 13.19
N TRP A 471 -11.06 25.60 11.96
CA TRP A 471 -10.59 26.93 11.54
C TRP A 471 -11.53 28.08 11.94
N SER A 472 -12.84 27.93 11.68
CA SER A 472 -13.83 29.00 11.89
C SER A 472 -13.97 29.43 13.36
N VAL A 473 -13.63 28.55 14.30
CA VAL A 473 -13.78 28.78 15.74
C VAL A 473 -12.54 29.47 16.33
N PHE A 474 -11.34 29.06 15.91
CA PHE A 474 -10.07 29.46 16.55
C PHE A 474 -9.28 30.54 15.79
N THR A 475 -9.96 31.35 14.96
CA THR A 475 -9.31 32.38 14.12
C THR A 475 -8.46 33.40 14.91
N THR A 476 -8.81 33.73 16.16
CA THR A 476 -8.04 34.65 17.01
C THR A 476 -6.72 34.02 17.47
N GLU A 477 -6.76 32.74 17.82
CA GLU A 477 -5.60 31.99 18.32
C GLU A 477 -4.57 31.70 17.24
N VAL A 478 -5.00 31.63 15.97
CA VAL A 478 -4.11 31.52 14.80
C VAL A 478 -3.11 32.68 14.76
N CYS A 479 -3.48 33.91 15.14
CA CYS A 479 -2.55 35.04 15.18
C CYS A 479 -1.46 34.84 16.25
N ARG A 480 -1.84 34.35 17.44
CA ARG A 480 -0.89 34.05 18.53
C ARG A 480 0.04 32.90 18.15
N ALA A 481 -0.51 31.85 17.55
CA ALA A 481 0.25 30.72 17.04
C ALA A 481 1.25 31.16 15.96
N HIS A 482 0.85 32.08 15.07
CA HIS A 482 1.73 32.62 14.03
C HIS A 482 2.96 33.31 14.61
N ASP A 483 2.77 34.20 15.60
CA ASP A 483 3.89 34.95 16.20
C ASP A 483 4.90 34.01 16.90
N ILE A 484 4.44 32.88 17.46
CA ILE A 484 5.33 31.86 18.07
C ILE A 484 6.06 31.07 17.00
N VAL A 485 5.34 30.55 15.99
CA VAL A 485 5.92 29.77 14.89
C VAL A 485 6.93 30.60 14.09
N ASP A 486 6.64 31.88 13.83
CA ASP A 486 7.55 32.79 13.14
C ASP A 486 8.87 33.01 13.91
N LYS A 487 8.78 33.21 15.24
CA LYS A 487 9.96 33.33 16.11
C LYS A 487 10.79 32.03 16.10
N LEU A 488 10.13 30.88 16.24
CA LEU A 488 10.78 29.58 16.29
C LEU A 488 11.46 29.22 14.98
N LEU A 489 10.76 29.40 13.84
CA LEU A 489 11.34 29.20 12.53
C LEU A 489 12.59 30.08 12.38
N LYS A 490 12.51 31.38 12.66
CA LYS A 490 13.69 32.28 12.60
C LYS A 490 14.85 31.85 13.51
N ALA A 491 14.57 31.31 14.70
CA ALA A 491 15.58 30.86 15.64
C ALA A 491 16.20 29.50 15.28
N HIS A 492 15.47 28.60 14.61
CA HIS A 492 15.86 27.21 14.36
C HIS A 492 16.44 26.95 12.97
N LEU A 493 16.56 27.98 12.12
CA LEU A 493 17.21 27.94 10.80
C LEU A 493 18.72 27.57 10.84
N THR A 494 19.25 27.14 11.99
CA THR A 494 20.68 26.81 12.20
C THR A 494 20.96 25.44 12.84
N GLY A 495 20.01 24.50 13.02
CA GLY A 495 20.43 23.17 13.54
C GLY A 495 19.46 22.03 13.92
N LYS A 496 18.16 22.00 13.57
CA LYS A 496 17.30 20.82 13.81
C LYS A 496 16.31 20.56 12.66
N GLU A 497 16.51 19.49 11.90
CA GLU A 497 15.84 19.33 10.59
C GLU A 497 14.34 19.00 10.65
N TYR A 498 13.94 18.02 11.46
CA TYR A 498 12.57 17.50 11.48
C TYR A 498 11.53 18.45 12.10
N ALA A 499 11.91 19.22 13.12
CA ALA A 499 11.00 20.17 13.76
C ALA A 499 10.66 21.34 12.83
N VAL A 500 11.62 21.82 12.03
CA VAL A 500 11.42 22.92 11.08
C VAL A 500 10.43 22.53 9.98
N VAL A 501 10.48 21.28 9.50
CA VAL A 501 9.54 20.74 8.50
C VAL A 501 8.10 20.83 9.03
N GLU A 502 7.84 20.35 10.23
CA GLU A 502 6.48 20.32 10.82
C GLU A 502 5.99 21.72 11.23
N LEU A 503 6.88 22.59 11.70
CA LEU A 503 6.55 24.00 11.94
C LEU A 503 6.21 24.75 10.64
N THR A 504 6.92 24.44 9.55
CA THR A 504 6.61 24.99 8.22
C THR A 504 5.29 24.44 7.70
N ALA A 505 5.02 23.15 7.89
CA ALA A 505 3.73 22.55 7.54
C ALA A 505 2.57 23.19 8.32
N LEU A 506 2.75 23.46 9.62
CA LEU A 506 1.79 24.22 10.43
C LEU A 506 1.54 25.62 9.87
N ALA A 507 2.58 26.38 9.52
CA ALA A 507 2.42 27.69 8.90
C ALA A 507 1.67 27.61 7.55
N VAL A 508 1.93 26.59 6.74
CA VAL A 508 1.20 26.34 5.48
C VAL A 508 -0.26 25.97 5.73
N ARG A 509 -0.57 25.14 6.74
CA ARG A 509 -1.97 24.84 7.12
C ARG A 509 -2.72 26.09 7.55
N MET A 510 -2.08 26.95 8.34
CA MET A 510 -2.66 28.23 8.75
C MET A 510 -2.91 29.13 7.55
N LEU A 511 -1.99 29.16 6.58
CA LEU A 511 -2.15 29.90 5.33
C LEU A 511 -3.32 29.37 4.49
N GLU A 512 -3.49 28.06 4.37
CA GLU A 512 -4.64 27.45 3.68
C GLU A 512 -5.97 27.85 4.32
N GLY A 513 -6.06 27.79 5.65
CA GLY A 513 -7.25 28.19 6.40
C GLY A 513 -7.72 29.60 6.07
N THR A 514 -6.79 30.55 5.83
CA THR A 514 -7.15 31.93 5.46
C THR A 514 -7.94 32.04 4.15
N SER A 515 -7.93 30.99 3.32
CA SER A 515 -8.69 30.92 2.07
C SER A 515 -10.18 30.59 2.28
N HIS A 516 -10.57 30.09 3.46
CA HIS A 516 -11.92 29.60 3.75
C HIS A 516 -12.86 30.65 4.40
N GLY A 517 -12.55 31.95 4.30
CA GLY A 517 -13.37 33.03 4.87
C GLY A 517 -13.04 34.42 4.31
N GLN A 518 -13.42 35.51 5.01
CA GLN A 518 -12.94 36.85 4.64
C GLN A 518 -11.45 37.00 4.98
N PRO A 519 -10.56 37.23 3.99
CA PRO A 519 -9.13 37.21 4.22
C PRO A 519 -8.69 38.46 4.99
N ASN A 520 -8.15 38.26 6.20
CA ASN A 520 -7.41 39.31 6.90
C ASN A 520 -6.06 39.50 6.20
N ILE A 521 -5.98 40.48 5.29
CA ILE A 521 -4.79 40.72 4.46
C ILE A 521 -3.52 40.87 5.30
N LYS A 522 -3.59 41.49 6.50
CA LYS A 522 -2.43 41.64 7.39
C LYS A 522 -1.91 40.30 7.92
N LEU A 523 -2.79 39.36 8.23
CA LEU A 523 -2.42 38.01 8.66
C LEU A 523 -1.88 37.20 7.48
N VAL A 524 -2.50 37.33 6.30
CA VAL A 524 -2.05 36.69 5.06
C VAL A 524 -0.62 37.12 4.69
N THR A 525 -0.31 38.42 4.72
CA THR A 525 1.04 38.92 4.41
C THR A 525 2.07 38.41 5.42
N LYS A 526 1.73 38.41 6.72
CA LYS A 526 2.59 37.89 7.78
C LYS A 526 2.90 36.40 7.61
N LEU A 527 1.86 35.57 7.38
CA LEU A 527 2.02 34.14 7.16
C LEU A 527 2.82 33.85 5.88
N LEU A 528 2.54 34.59 4.81
CA LEU A 528 3.32 34.52 3.56
C LEU A 528 4.79 34.82 3.82
N ASP A 529 5.13 35.89 4.53
CA ASP A 529 6.52 36.24 4.83
C ASP A 529 7.24 35.15 5.64
N THR A 530 6.57 34.54 6.62
CA THR A 530 7.10 33.43 7.40
C THR A 530 7.32 32.19 6.53
N VAL A 531 6.33 31.80 5.72
CA VAL A 531 6.44 30.64 4.82
C VAL A 531 7.51 30.88 3.75
N TYR A 532 7.60 32.09 3.19
CA TYR A 532 8.65 32.46 2.25
C TYR A 532 10.04 32.31 2.87
N ALA A 533 10.25 32.88 4.06
CA ALA A 533 11.53 32.77 4.75
C ALA A 533 11.88 31.31 5.07
N ALA A 534 10.91 30.50 5.50
CA ALA A 534 11.12 29.09 5.82
C ALA A 534 11.47 28.25 4.58
N VAL A 535 10.79 28.49 3.46
CA VAL A 535 11.03 27.78 2.20
C VAL A 535 12.33 28.24 1.52
N ASP A 536 12.66 29.54 1.58
CA ASP A 536 13.88 30.13 1.00
C ASP A 536 15.15 29.70 1.76
N ALA A 537 15.05 29.57 3.09
CA ALA A 537 16.21 29.32 3.93
C ALA A 537 16.73 27.87 3.92
N TYR A 538 16.18 26.93 3.13
CA TYR A 538 16.38 25.50 3.43
C TYR A 538 17.35 24.67 2.56
N VAL A 539 18.10 23.84 3.30
CA VAL A 539 19.19 22.93 2.90
C VAL A 539 18.89 21.44 3.22
N CYS A 540 17.80 21.07 3.92
CA CYS A 540 17.65 19.67 4.41
C CYS A 540 16.40 18.92 3.91
N GLY A 541 16.49 17.58 3.85
CA GLY A 541 15.55 16.68 3.18
C GLY A 541 14.16 16.60 3.82
N GLY A 542 13.11 16.71 2.99
CA GLY A 542 11.69 16.56 3.38
C GLY A 542 10.73 17.59 2.77
N ILE A 543 11.24 18.73 2.29
CA ILE A 543 10.42 19.87 1.82
C ILE A 543 9.82 19.66 0.43
N GLY A 544 10.22 18.64 -0.34
CA GLY A 544 9.61 18.35 -1.66
C GLY A 544 8.08 18.21 -1.58
N GLN A 545 7.58 17.57 -0.51
CA GLN A 545 6.15 17.42 -0.26
C GLN A 545 5.52 18.72 0.27
N ILE A 546 6.20 19.46 1.15
CA ILE A 546 5.72 20.76 1.65
C ILE A 546 5.59 21.77 0.50
N VAL A 547 6.55 21.82 -0.42
CA VAL A 547 6.51 22.68 -1.62
C VAL A 547 5.28 22.34 -2.45
N VAL A 548 5.03 21.05 -2.73
CA VAL A 548 3.84 20.62 -3.50
C VAL A 548 2.55 20.98 -2.77
N CYS A 549 2.48 20.73 -1.47
CA CYS A 549 1.31 21.05 -0.65
C CYS A 549 1.09 22.57 -0.52
N SER A 550 2.16 23.37 -0.49
CA SER A 550 2.08 24.82 -0.31
C SER A 550 1.76 25.59 -1.59
N VAL A 551 2.01 25.03 -2.79
CA VAL A 551 1.84 25.75 -4.07
C VAL A 551 0.48 26.42 -4.19
N LYS A 552 -0.60 25.67 -3.96
CA LYS A 552 -1.97 26.19 -4.14
C LYS A 552 -2.27 27.29 -3.12
N ALA A 553 -1.90 27.05 -1.86
CA ALA A 553 -2.10 28.00 -0.77
C ALA A 553 -1.34 29.30 -1.03
N MET A 554 -0.05 29.20 -1.34
CA MET A 554 0.84 30.35 -1.60
C MET A 554 0.44 31.09 -2.87
N ALA A 555 0.08 30.40 -3.96
CA ALA A 555 -0.35 31.05 -5.19
C ALA A 555 -1.67 31.82 -5.02
N HIS A 556 -2.64 31.22 -4.33
CA HIS A 556 -3.92 31.90 -4.06
C HIS A 556 -3.74 33.11 -3.14
N THR A 557 -3.06 32.94 -2.01
CA THR A 557 -2.87 33.99 -1.01
C THR A 557 -1.95 35.11 -1.49
N SER A 558 -0.95 34.82 -2.32
CA SER A 558 -0.10 35.85 -2.94
C SER A 558 -0.88 36.75 -3.89
N ARG A 559 -1.87 36.22 -4.60
CA ARG A 559 -2.79 37.04 -5.41
C ARG A 559 -3.63 37.98 -4.56
N LEU A 560 -4.08 37.54 -3.39
CA LEU A 560 -4.81 38.36 -2.44
C LEU A 560 -3.92 39.47 -1.84
N ALA A 561 -2.63 39.18 -1.60
CA ALA A 561 -1.66 40.12 -1.06
C ALA A 561 -1.18 41.16 -2.09
N GLY A 562 -1.15 40.81 -3.38
CA GLY A 562 -0.88 41.73 -4.49
C GLY A 562 0.30 41.31 -5.39
N ALA A 563 0.57 42.13 -6.42
CA ALA A 563 1.54 41.81 -7.47
C ALA A 563 2.97 41.58 -6.94
N ALA A 564 3.43 42.36 -5.95
CA ALA A 564 4.77 42.20 -5.37
C ALA A 564 4.96 40.82 -4.71
N TYR A 565 3.93 40.28 -4.06
CA TYR A 565 3.96 38.94 -3.47
C TYR A 565 3.88 37.85 -4.56
N CYS A 566 3.18 38.09 -5.66
CA CYS A 566 3.18 37.20 -6.81
C CYS A 566 4.57 37.11 -7.47
N GLU A 567 5.27 38.24 -7.62
CA GLU A 567 6.65 38.28 -8.12
C GLU A 567 7.60 37.50 -7.19
N ARG A 568 7.52 37.75 -5.88
CA ARG A 568 8.34 37.04 -4.88
C ARG A 568 8.07 35.53 -4.87
N CYS A 569 6.82 35.11 -5.01
CA CYS A 569 6.44 33.70 -5.14
C CYS A 569 7.07 33.05 -6.36
N MET A 570 6.99 33.73 -7.51
CA MET A 570 7.57 33.28 -8.75
C MET A 570 9.10 33.17 -8.67
N GLU A 571 9.76 34.18 -8.10
CA GLU A 571 11.21 34.18 -7.96
C GLU A 571 11.72 33.06 -7.04
N LEU A 572 11.01 32.80 -5.93
CA LEU A 572 11.35 31.69 -5.04
C LEU A 572 11.26 30.33 -5.74
N TYR A 573 10.16 30.02 -6.43
CA TYR A 573 10.05 28.70 -7.07
C TYR A 573 11.01 28.55 -8.26
N ILE A 574 11.30 29.63 -8.99
CA ILE A 574 12.32 29.63 -10.05
C ILE A 574 13.72 29.42 -9.45
N SER A 575 14.06 30.07 -8.35
CA SER A 575 15.38 29.91 -7.71
C SER A 575 15.57 28.49 -7.20
N LEU A 576 14.55 27.90 -6.58
CA LEU A 576 14.53 26.51 -6.13
C LEU A 576 14.68 25.53 -7.31
N ALA A 577 13.92 25.72 -8.39
CA ALA A 577 13.99 24.84 -9.56
C ALA A 577 15.36 24.90 -10.26
N LEU A 578 16.02 26.06 -10.25
CA LEU A 578 17.30 26.26 -10.95
C LEU A 578 18.52 25.88 -10.11
N ASN A 579 18.40 25.64 -8.81
CA ASN A 579 19.53 25.36 -7.94
C ASN A 579 19.98 23.89 -8.07
N ALA A 580 21.17 23.69 -8.64
CA ALA A 580 21.74 22.38 -8.93
C ALA A 580 22.15 21.58 -7.69
N ASN A 581 22.21 22.21 -6.52
CA ASN A 581 22.58 21.54 -5.26
C ASN A 581 21.40 20.76 -4.64
N PHE A 582 20.19 20.88 -5.19
CA PHE A 582 19.00 20.22 -4.66
C PHE A 582 18.75 18.84 -5.29
N GLY A 583 18.12 17.94 -4.53
CA GLY A 583 17.71 16.62 -5.01
C GLY A 583 16.66 16.69 -6.12
N GLY A 584 16.63 15.67 -7.00
CA GLY A 584 15.76 15.65 -8.19
C GLY A 584 14.26 15.76 -7.89
N GLU A 585 13.79 15.22 -6.76
CA GLU A 585 12.39 15.34 -6.33
C GLU A 585 12.00 16.79 -6.02
N LEU A 586 12.84 17.53 -5.29
CA LEU A 586 12.60 18.94 -4.97
C LEU A 586 12.60 19.80 -6.23
N ILE A 587 13.55 19.57 -7.14
CA ILE A 587 13.59 20.25 -8.44
C ILE A 587 12.30 19.98 -9.23
N SER A 588 11.83 18.74 -9.28
CA SER A 588 10.58 18.40 -9.97
C SER A 588 9.37 19.09 -9.33
N SER A 589 9.27 19.08 -8.00
CA SER A 589 8.23 19.79 -7.25
C SER A 589 8.25 21.30 -7.49
N ALA A 590 9.44 21.92 -7.51
CA ALA A 590 9.60 23.34 -7.76
C ALA A 590 9.26 23.71 -9.22
N VAL A 591 9.56 22.85 -10.19
CA VAL A 591 9.15 23.02 -11.59
C VAL A 591 7.62 22.97 -11.72
N GLU A 592 6.96 22.03 -11.06
CA GLU A 592 5.50 21.93 -11.06
C GLU A 592 4.86 23.17 -10.39
N ALA A 593 5.41 23.60 -9.25
CA ALA A 593 5.00 24.81 -8.55
C ALA A 593 5.12 26.04 -9.45
N THR A 594 6.26 26.19 -10.13
CA THR A 594 6.51 27.30 -11.06
C THR A 594 5.51 27.30 -12.21
N ARG A 595 5.20 26.14 -12.81
CA ARG A 595 4.18 26.02 -13.88
C ARG A 595 2.80 26.47 -13.38
N HIS A 596 2.39 26.01 -12.21
CA HIS A 596 1.10 26.40 -11.62
C HIS A 596 1.04 27.91 -11.39
N CYS A 597 2.10 28.50 -10.83
CA CYS A 597 2.21 29.93 -10.59
C CYS A 597 2.18 30.76 -11.89
N MET A 598 2.87 30.32 -12.96
CA MET A 598 2.85 31.00 -14.27
C MET A 598 1.42 31.15 -14.81
N SER A 599 0.63 30.07 -14.78
CA SER A 599 -0.76 30.11 -15.22
C SER A 599 -1.65 30.96 -14.30
N THR A 600 -1.43 30.88 -12.99
CA THR A 600 -2.27 31.54 -11.97
C THR A 600 -2.03 33.05 -11.89
N PHE A 601 -0.79 33.48 -12.13
CA PHE A 601 -0.37 34.88 -12.05
C PHE A 601 -0.39 35.63 -13.39
N ALA A 602 -0.72 34.95 -14.50
CA ALA A 602 -0.75 35.56 -15.83
C ALA A 602 -1.62 36.83 -15.90
N ALA A 603 -2.70 36.90 -15.12
CA ALA A 603 -3.58 38.07 -15.03
C ALA A 603 -3.12 39.13 -14.00
N SER A 604 -2.21 38.77 -13.09
CA SER A 604 -1.79 39.60 -11.96
C SER A 604 -0.42 40.26 -12.15
N LEU A 605 0.44 39.71 -13.01
CA LEU A 605 1.77 40.21 -13.33
C LEU A 605 1.83 40.84 -14.73
N SER A 606 2.75 41.78 -14.95
CA SER A 606 2.91 42.43 -16.26
C SER A 606 3.59 41.51 -17.28
N VAL A 607 3.28 41.72 -18.57
CA VAL A 607 3.94 40.98 -19.68
C VAL A 607 5.45 41.24 -19.69
N ASP A 608 5.89 42.43 -19.27
CA ASP A 608 7.31 42.78 -19.18
C ASP A 608 8.06 42.00 -18.09
N TYR A 609 7.38 41.63 -16.98
CA TYR A 609 7.95 40.72 -15.98
C TYR A 609 8.25 39.35 -16.59
N PHE A 610 7.28 38.76 -17.29
CA PHE A 610 7.45 37.46 -17.93
C PHE A 610 8.51 37.49 -19.05
N ARG A 611 8.62 38.59 -19.81
CA ARG A 611 9.67 38.77 -20.82
C ARG A 611 11.07 38.78 -20.19
N ARG A 612 11.25 39.49 -19.07
CA ARG A 612 12.51 39.49 -18.30
C ARG A 612 12.83 38.10 -17.76
N CYS A 613 11.84 37.37 -17.26
CA CYS A 613 12.02 35.98 -16.81
C CYS A 613 12.44 35.05 -17.95
N GLY A 614 11.81 35.18 -19.13
CA GLY A 614 12.17 34.45 -20.34
C GLY A 614 13.63 34.69 -20.73
N GLY A 615 14.05 35.94 -20.88
CA GLY A 615 15.45 36.27 -21.22
C GLY A 615 16.45 35.73 -20.19
N ARG A 616 16.14 35.79 -18.89
CA ARG A 616 16.98 35.20 -17.82
C ARG A 616 17.12 33.69 -17.97
N LEU A 617 16.03 32.98 -18.26
CA LEU A 617 16.06 31.53 -18.44
C LEU A 617 16.78 31.10 -19.72
N VAL A 618 16.71 31.91 -20.80
CA VAL A 618 17.46 31.67 -22.04
C VAL A 618 18.96 31.69 -21.78
N VAL A 619 19.46 32.69 -21.03
CA VAL A 619 20.88 32.76 -20.67
C VAL A 619 21.32 31.55 -19.83
N LEU A 620 20.45 31.04 -18.96
CA LEU A 620 20.74 29.89 -18.10
C LEU A 620 20.59 28.52 -18.80
N SER A 621 20.07 28.49 -20.04
CA SER A 621 19.80 27.26 -20.78
C SER A 621 21.07 26.53 -21.24
N GLU A 622 22.19 27.24 -21.42
CA GLU A 622 23.47 26.71 -21.93
C GLU A 622 24.14 25.68 -21.00
N GLY A 623 23.60 25.44 -19.80
CA GLY A 623 24.10 24.42 -18.87
C GLY A 623 23.06 23.80 -17.93
N ARG A 624 21.76 24.11 -18.08
CA ARG A 624 20.70 23.61 -17.18
C ARG A 624 19.45 23.20 -17.95
N GLN A 625 19.18 21.88 -18.04
CA GLN A 625 17.99 21.33 -18.71
C GLN A 625 16.67 21.84 -18.10
N VAL A 626 16.68 22.10 -16.78
CA VAL A 626 15.52 22.61 -16.05
C VAL A 626 15.10 24.00 -16.55
N ALA A 627 16.06 24.85 -16.93
CA ALA A 627 15.75 26.17 -17.46
C ALA A 627 14.96 26.09 -18.78
N ILE A 628 15.31 25.13 -19.65
CA ILE A 628 14.63 24.89 -20.92
C ILE A 628 13.21 24.34 -20.67
N ARG A 629 13.04 23.46 -19.68
CA ARG A 629 11.71 22.98 -19.27
C ARG A 629 10.82 24.12 -18.76
N LEU A 630 11.35 25.02 -17.93
CA LEU A 630 10.63 26.20 -17.46
C LEU A 630 10.30 27.19 -18.58
N LEU A 631 11.18 27.35 -19.57
CA LEU A 631 10.91 28.16 -20.77
C LEU A 631 9.76 27.60 -21.60
N LYS A 632 9.72 26.28 -21.77
CA LYS A 632 8.58 25.62 -22.42
C LYS A 632 7.28 25.94 -21.67
N ASP A 633 7.28 25.77 -20.36
CA ASP A 633 6.09 26.03 -19.53
C ASP A 633 5.67 27.51 -19.58
N LEU A 634 6.63 28.45 -19.59
CA LEU A 634 6.39 29.88 -19.71
C LEU A 634 5.73 30.24 -21.06
N THR A 635 6.31 29.78 -22.17
CA THR A 635 5.81 30.08 -23.52
C THR A 635 4.45 29.45 -23.79
N ALA A 636 4.12 28.34 -23.13
CA ALA A 636 2.80 27.73 -23.19
C ALA A 636 1.76 28.47 -22.32
N SER A 637 2.16 28.93 -21.13
CA SER A 637 1.22 29.52 -20.15
C SER A 637 0.96 31.00 -20.38
N VAL A 638 1.92 31.75 -20.96
CA VAL A 638 1.82 33.20 -21.17
C VAL A 638 2.18 33.55 -22.63
N PRO A 639 1.25 33.37 -23.58
CA PRO A 639 1.51 33.60 -25.01
C PRO A 639 1.94 35.02 -25.39
N ALA A 640 1.56 36.01 -24.57
CA ALA A 640 1.90 37.42 -24.78
C ALA A 640 3.39 37.74 -24.50
N ALA A 641 4.10 36.88 -23.76
CA ALA A 641 5.49 37.07 -23.37
C ALA A 641 6.45 36.32 -24.32
N GLN A 642 6.42 36.68 -25.61
CA GLN A 642 7.25 36.03 -26.62
C GLN A 642 8.75 36.27 -26.42
N LEU A 643 9.54 35.26 -26.76
CA LEU A 643 10.99 35.33 -26.84
C LEU A 643 11.41 36.13 -28.08
N GLN A 644 12.51 36.86 -27.97
CA GLN A 644 13.10 37.59 -29.09
C GLN A 644 13.72 36.64 -30.12
N PRO A 645 13.80 37.01 -31.41
CA PRO A 645 14.38 36.14 -32.45
C PRO A 645 15.81 35.67 -32.14
N GLN A 646 16.63 36.55 -31.56
CA GLN A 646 18.02 36.25 -31.13
C GLN A 646 18.07 35.25 -29.96
N GLU A 647 17.04 35.21 -29.11
CA GLU A 647 16.94 34.27 -27.99
C GLU A 647 16.56 32.87 -28.51
N LEU A 648 15.68 32.80 -29.51
CA LEU A 648 15.34 31.54 -30.19
C LEU A 648 16.52 30.98 -30.98
N GLU A 649 17.31 31.84 -31.63
CA GLU A 649 18.54 31.44 -32.33
C GLU A 649 19.55 30.79 -31.37
N ARG A 650 19.75 31.37 -30.19
CA ARG A 650 20.61 30.77 -29.15
C ARG A 650 20.14 29.39 -28.69
N LEU A 651 18.82 29.18 -28.56
CA LEU A 651 18.25 27.89 -28.21
C LEU A 651 18.35 26.86 -29.36
N GLY A 652 18.25 27.33 -30.61
CA GLY A 652 18.37 26.50 -31.81
C GLY A 652 19.80 26.03 -32.08
N ASN A 653 20.78 26.88 -31.78
CA ASN A 653 22.20 26.60 -32.00
C ASN A 653 22.64 25.32 -31.30
N GLY A 654 22.98 24.29 -32.09
CA GLY A 654 23.48 23.02 -31.57
C GLY A 654 22.42 22.09 -30.96
N ILE A 655 21.13 22.29 -31.23
CA ILE A 655 20.01 21.43 -30.77
C ILE A 655 20.28 19.93 -30.97
N GLY A 656 20.94 19.53 -32.07
CA GLY A 656 21.25 18.13 -32.36
C GLY A 656 22.21 17.48 -31.35
N ARG A 657 23.02 18.27 -30.62
CA ARG A 657 23.97 17.77 -29.61
C ARG A 657 23.36 17.61 -28.22
N GLN A 658 22.13 18.09 -28.02
CA GLN A 658 21.43 18.05 -26.73
C GLN A 658 20.75 16.70 -26.47
N ASP A 659 20.40 16.44 -25.21
CA ASP A 659 19.62 15.26 -24.83
C ASP A 659 18.22 15.27 -25.46
N ARG A 660 17.64 14.08 -25.69
CA ARG A 660 16.34 13.91 -26.36
C ARG A 660 15.19 14.69 -25.71
N ALA A 661 15.14 14.73 -24.38
CA ALA A 661 14.11 15.49 -23.64
C ALA A 661 14.25 17.00 -23.87
N VAL A 662 15.49 17.50 -23.89
CA VAL A 662 15.80 18.91 -24.17
C VAL A 662 15.44 19.26 -25.61
N GLN A 663 15.77 18.39 -26.57
CA GLN A 663 15.37 18.54 -27.97
C GLN A 663 13.85 18.70 -28.10
N GLN A 664 13.06 17.85 -27.44
CA GLN A 664 11.59 17.96 -27.46
C GLN A 664 11.09 19.28 -26.85
N HIS A 665 11.71 19.76 -25.78
CA HIS A 665 11.34 21.03 -25.16
C HIS A 665 11.66 22.23 -26.06
N ILE A 666 12.84 22.25 -26.71
CA ILE A 666 13.22 23.32 -27.65
C ILE A 666 12.25 23.35 -28.84
N VAL A 667 11.94 22.19 -29.43
CA VAL A 667 10.97 22.08 -30.52
C VAL A 667 9.59 22.63 -30.10
N SER A 668 9.14 22.32 -28.88
CA SER A 668 7.89 22.86 -28.33
C SER A 668 7.93 24.39 -28.16
N ILE A 669 9.07 24.95 -27.74
CA ILE A 669 9.24 26.42 -27.60
C ILE A 669 9.14 27.09 -28.98
N VAL A 670 9.78 26.53 -30.01
CA VAL A 670 9.71 27.03 -31.39
C VAL A 670 8.27 26.95 -31.92
N CYS A 671 7.58 25.84 -31.69
CA CYS A 671 6.16 25.68 -32.01
C CYS A 671 5.29 26.77 -31.38
N ASN A 672 5.47 27.03 -30.07
CA ASN A 672 4.73 28.07 -29.35
C ASN A 672 5.02 29.48 -29.90
N ALA A 673 6.26 29.75 -30.31
CA ALA A 673 6.64 31.02 -30.92
C ALA A 673 5.95 31.23 -32.29
N LEU A 674 5.89 30.17 -33.11
CA LEU A 674 5.25 30.20 -34.42
C LEU A 674 3.73 30.43 -34.34
N ASP A 675 3.04 29.80 -33.39
CA ASP A 675 1.59 29.97 -33.21
C ASP A 675 1.21 31.41 -32.83
N ASN A 676 2.08 32.09 -32.10
CA ASN A 676 1.83 33.44 -31.61
C ASN A 676 2.36 34.55 -32.54
N SER A 677 2.67 34.26 -33.80
CA SER A 677 3.21 35.20 -34.81
C SER A 677 4.65 35.69 -34.61
N GLY A 678 5.45 34.97 -33.81
CA GLY A 678 6.88 35.25 -33.63
C GLY A 678 7.70 35.17 -34.94
N GLN A 679 8.76 35.97 -35.04
CA GLN A 679 9.69 35.95 -36.18
C GLN A 679 10.86 34.99 -35.89
N LEU A 680 11.14 34.07 -36.82
CA LEU A 680 12.35 33.24 -36.81
C LEU A 680 13.42 33.90 -37.69
N THR A 681 14.68 33.89 -37.25
CA THR A 681 15.81 34.28 -38.11
C THR A 681 16.04 33.23 -39.19
N ALA A 682 16.65 33.63 -40.31
CA ALA A 682 16.95 32.69 -41.40
C ALA A 682 17.89 31.57 -40.95
N GLU A 683 18.84 31.86 -40.06
CA GLU A 683 19.76 30.89 -39.47
C GLU A 683 19.02 29.87 -38.60
N THR A 684 18.17 30.33 -37.68
CA THR A 684 17.37 29.42 -36.82
C THR A 684 16.49 28.49 -37.65
N LEU A 685 15.93 28.99 -38.75
CA LEU A 685 15.08 28.20 -39.64
C LEU A 685 15.87 27.10 -40.36
N GLU A 686 17.08 27.40 -40.85
CA GLU A 686 17.94 26.39 -41.48
C GLU A 686 18.45 25.37 -40.44
N ASP A 687 18.77 25.79 -39.22
CA ASP A 687 19.16 24.88 -38.13
C ASP A 687 18.03 23.91 -37.75
N MET A 688 16.78 24.38 -37.68
CA MET A 688 15.62 23.52 -37.43
C MET A 688 15.38 22.54 -38.58
N PHE A 689 15.59 22.96 -39.82
CA PHE A 689 15.49 22.11 -40.99
C PHE A 689 16.59 21.02 -41.00
N GLU A 690 17.83 21.39 -40.69
CA GLU A 690 18.96 20.45 -40.60
C GLU A 690 18.79 19.49 -39.42
N PHE A 691 18.29 19.97 -38.28
CA PHE A 691 17.93 19.15 -37.14
C PHE A 691 16.88 18.10 -37.49
N ALA A 692 15.83 18.48 -38.22
CA ALA A 692 14.81 17.55 -38.70
C ALA A 692 15.42 16.47 -39.61
N ARG A 693 16.25 16.89 -40.58
CA ARG A 693 16.85 16.01 -41.60
C ARG A 693 17.84 15.00 -41.03
N SER A 694 18.73 15.46 -40.16
CA SER A 694 19.94 14.71 -39.77
C SER A 694 19.86 14.13 -38.37
N ASN A 695 18.96 14.61 -37.49
CA ASN A 695 18.88 14.19 -36.10
C ASN A 695 17.51 13.63 -35.70
N SER A 696 16.44 14.43 -35.78
CA SER A 696 15.18 14.07 -35.12
C SER A 696 14.42 12.97 -35.85
N LEU A 697 14.30 13.03 -37.19
CA LEU A 697 13.64 11.99 -37.99
C LEU A 697 14.40 10.65 -37.94
N LYS A 698 15.73 10.69 -37.79
CA LYS A 698 16.58 9.49 -37.70
C LYS A 698 16.79 8.98 -36.25
N SER A 699 16.18 9.63 -35.26
CA SER A 699 16.45 9.40 -33.84
C SER A 699 15.96 8.05 -33.29
N GLY A 700 14.95 7.45 -33.91
CA GLY A 700 14.19 6.33 -33.34
C GLY A 700 13.17 6.72 -32.26
N ASP A 701 13.24 7.94 -31.70
CA ASP A 701 12.32 8.46 -30.68
C ASP A 701 11.04 9.01 -31.32
N ARG A 702 9.93 8.30 -31.16
CA ARG A 702 8.65 8.63 -31.80
C ARG A 702 8.02 9.91 -31.27
N LEU A 703 8.23 10.28 -30.00
CA LEU A 703 7.69 11.52 -29.44
C LEU A 703 8.44 12.74 -30.00
N LEU A 704 9.76 12.62 -30.17
CA LEU A 704 10.56 13.66 -30.81
C LEU A 704 10.22 13.82 -32.29
N VAL A 705 10.00 12.71 -33.01
CA VAL A 705 9.53 12.74 -34.40
C VAL A 705 8.16 13.43 -34.50
N GLN A 706 7.22 13.11 -33.61
CA GLN A 706 5.91 13.76 -33.58
C GLN A 706 6.03 15.28 -33.37
N ALA A 707 6.80 15.72 -32.37
CA ALA A 707 7.04 17.15 -32.13
C ALA A 707 7.69 17.83 -33.34
N THR A 708 8.60 17.13 -34.03
CA THR A 708 9.23 17.63 -35.27
C THR A 708 8.21 17.78 -36.40
N LEU A 709 7.29 16.83 -36.58
CA LEU A 709 6.24 16.92 -37.60
C LEU A 709 5.34 18.13 -37.37
N GLU A 710 4.95 18.38 -36.12
CA GLU A 710 4.19 19.58 -35.74
C GLU A 710 4.98 20.88 -36.02
N MET A 711 6.27 20.89 -35.69
CA MET A 711 7.14 22.03 -35.98
C MET A 711 7.24 22.29 -37.49
N LEU A 712 7.50 21.25 -38.30
CA LEU A 712 7.57 21.37 -39.76
C LEU A 712 6.26 21.89 -40.34
N GLU A 713 5.12 21.44 -39.81
CA GLU A 713 3.80 21.87 -40.23
C GLU A 713 3.55 23.36 -39.96
N LYS A 714 3.95 23.85 -38.78
CA LYS A 714 3.90 25.29 -38.44
C LYS A 714 4.87 26.11 -39.30
N ILE A 715 6.08 25.61 -39.56
CA ILE A 715 7.05 26.26 -40.45
C ILE A 715 6.50 26.35 -41.87
N CYS A 716 5.90 25.28 -42.41
CA CYS A 716 5.27 25.28 -43.74
C CYS A 716 4.20 26.37 -43.87
N ARG A 717 3.32 26.50 -42.87
CA ARG A 717 2.26 27.53 -42.88
C ARG A 717 2.83 28.94 -42.89
N ARG A 718 3.97 29.16 -42.25
CA ARG A 718 4.57 30.50 -42.12
C ARG A 718 5.52 30.85 -43.26
N PHE A 719 6.22 29.86 -43.83
CA PHE A 719 7.23 30.01 -44.87
C PHE A 719 6.93 29.08 -46.07
N PRO A 720 5.97 29.45 -46.94
CA PRO A 720 5.51 28.59 -48.04
C PRO A 720 6.61 28.16 -49.02
N SER A 721 7.65 28.99 -49.19
CA SER A 721 8.79 28.72 -50.08
C SER A 721 9.59 27.46 -49.71
N LEU A 722 9.45 26.96 -48.48
CA LEU A 722 10.12 25.75 -48.01
C LEU A 722 9.31 24.48 -48.25
N GLY A 723 8.04 24.58 -48.66
CA GLY A 723 7.17 23.42 -48.88
C GLY A 723 7.78 22.40 -49.84
N GLY A 724 8.32 22.87 -50.99
CA GLY A 724 8.99 22.00 -51.95
C GLY A 724 10.21 21.28 -51.36
N ARG A 725 11.05 21.99 -50.58
CA ARG A 725 12.21 21.38 -49.91
C ARG A 725 11.82 20.29 -48.92
N ILE A 726 10.70 20.46 -48.21
CA ILE A 726 10.21 19.48 -47.23
C ILE A 726 9.72 18.21 -47.96
N VAL A 727 9.00 18.36 -49.07
CA VAL A 727 8.57 17.24 -49.90
C VAL A 727 9.78 16.49 -50.46
N ASP A 728 10.76 17.19 -51.03
CA ASP A 728 11.87 16.54 -51.72
C ASP A 728 12.88 15.90 -50.75
N GLN A 729 13.16 16.53 -49.60
CA GLN A 729 14.28 16.13 -48.72
C GLN A 729 13.86 15.41 -47.43
N LEU A 730 12.67 15.69 -46.88
CA LEU A 730 12.26 15.18 -45.56
C LEU A 730 11.16 14.11 -45.65
N LEU A 731 10.19 14.30 -46.53
CA LEU A 731 9.03 13.42 -46.66
C LEU A 731 9.38 11.95 -47.00
N PRO A 732 10.40 11.64 -47.83
CA PRO A 732 10.84 10.25 -48.04
C PRO A 732 11.24 9.55 -46.74
N THR A 733 11.95 10.25 -45.86
CA THR A 733 12.36 9.73 -44.54
C THR A 733 11.13 9.50 -43.66
N VAL A 734 10.13 10.37 -43.71
CA VAL A 734 8.86 10.19 -42.99
C VAL A 734 8.13 8.93 -43.47
N TRP A 735 8.10 8.66 -44.78
CA TRP A 735 7.52 7.42 -45.33
C TRP A 735 8.25 6.15 -44.85
N GLU A 736 9.59 6.18 -44.76
CA GLU A 736 10.38 5.08 -44.21
C GLU A 736 10.10 4.84 -42.72
N ILE A 737 9.99 5.91 -41.93
CA ILE A 737 9.68 5.86 -40.48
C ILE A 737 8.30 5.24 -40.23
N LEU A 738 7.32 5.60 -41.05
CA LEU A 738 5.96 5.07 -40.96
C LEU A 738 5.90 3.60 -41.42
N SER A 739 6.64 3.24 -42.46
CA SER A 739 6.74 1.86 -42.95
C SER A 739 7.45 0.91 -41.96
N SER A 740 8.36 1.44 -41.13
CA SER A 740 9.14 0.70 -40.12
C SER A 740 8.54 0.72 -38.71
N ALA A 741 7.39 1.37 -38.49
CA ALA A 741 6.77 1.55 -37.18
C ALA A 741 6.13 0.32 -36.46
N PRO A 742 5.94 -0.89 -37.03
CA PRO A 742 4.95 -1.83 -36.47
C PRO A 742 5.42 -2.82 -35.40
N LYS A 743 6.55 -2.59 -34.70
CA LYS A 743 7.10 -3.57 -33.75
C LYS A 743 6.76 -3.36 -32.26
N CYS A 744 5.95 -2.36 -31.90
CA CYS A 744 5.62 -2.10 -30.49
C CYS A 744 4.11 -1.91 -30.26
N ALA A 745 3.58 -2.53 -29.21
CA ALA A 745 2.23 -2.28 -28.70
C ALA A 745 2.15 -0.87 -28.09
N GLY A 746 1.17 -0.03 -28.49
CA GLY A 746 0.90 1.29 -27.89
C GLY A 746 0.28 2.34 -28.85
N HIS A 747 -0.09 3.51 -28.31
CA HIS A 747 -0.75 4.63 -29.02
C HIS A 747 0.18 5.45 -29.96
N HIS A 748 1.48 5.17 -29.98
CA HIS A 748 2.50 5.97 -30.66
C HIS A 748 2.44 5.97 -32.21
N PRO A 749 2.07 4.88 -32.90
CA PRO A 749 1.99 4.89 -34.38
C PRO A 749 0.88 5.79 -34.92
N LEU A 750 -0.27 5.88 -34.23
CA LEU A 750 -1.41 6.71 -34.65
C LEU A 750 -1.10 8.21 -34.52
N LEU A 751 -0.39 8.61 -33.45
CA LEU A 751 0.03 9.99 -33.24
C LEU A 751 0.94 10.51 -34.37
N LEU A 752 1.89 9.68 -34.82
CA LEU A 752 2.76 10.00 -35.94
C LEU A 752 1.97 10.18 -37.23
N VAL A 753 1.09 9.23 -37.54
CA VAL A 753 0.24 9.29 -38.73
C VAL A 753 -0.62 10.55 -38.73
N ARG A 754 -1.26 10.90 -37.60
CA ARG A 754 -2.05 12.12 -37.49
C ARG A 754 -1.19 13.37 -37.69
N GLY A 755 0.00 13.44 -37.09
CA GLY A 755 0.96 14.53 -37.32
C GLY A 755 1.35 14.66 -38.80
N THR A 756 1.63 13.54 -39.48
CA THR A 756 1.91 13.53 -40.91
C THR A 756 0.72 13.98 -41.75
N ALA A 757 -0.51 13.61 -41.39
CA ALA A 757 -1.72 14.04 -42.08
C ALA A 757 -1.88 15.58 -42.05
N VAL A 758 -1.67 16.21 -40.88
CA VAL A 758 -1.73 17.67 -40.76
C VAL A 758 -0.62 18.34 -41.59
N LEU A 759 0.60 17.81 -41.55
CA LEU A 759 1.70 18.31 -42.38
C LEU A 759 1.38 18.24 -43.88
N ILE A 760 0.84 17.12 -44.36
CA ILE A 760 0.45 16.94 -45.77
C ILE A 760 -0.62 17.94 -46.19
N ARG A 761 -1.60 18.22 -45.32
CA ARG A 761 -2.62 19.24 -45.59
C ARG A 761 -1.99 20.61 -45.84
N SER A 762 -1.11 21.04 -44.93
CA SER A 762 -0.43 22.33 -45.03
C SER A 762 0.49 22.38 -46.26
N LEU A 763 1.20 21.29 -46.58
CA LEU A 763 2.00 21.20 -47.81
C LEU A 763 1.13 21.31 -49.07
N HIS A 764 0.03 20.57 -49.15
CA HIS A 764 -0.87 20.60 -50.31
C HIS A 764 -1.42 22.00 -50.59
N GLN A 765 -1.80 22.75 -49.54
CA GLN A 765 -2.29 24.12 -49.70
C GLN A 765 -1.24 25.09 -50.27
N MET A 766 0.05 24.86 -49.98
CA MET A 766 1.14 25.78 -50.32
C MET A 766 1.88 25.43 -51.62
N LEU A 767 1.86 24.18 -52.07
CA LEU A 767 2.60 23.71 -53.25
C LEU A 767 1.94 24.14 -54.57
N GLU A 768 2.70 24.08 -55.68
CA GLU A 768 2.20 24.28 -57.04
C GLU A 768 1.35 23.08 -57.53
N PRO A 769 0.42 23.25 -58.49
CA PRO A 769 -0.52 22.20 -58.92
C PRO A 769 0.13 20.86 -59.31
N ALA A 770 1.28 20.89 -60.00
CA ALA A 770 2.01 19.69 -60.39
C ALA A 770 2.55 18.92 -59.17
N GLN A 771 3.11 19.64 -58.19
CA GLN A 771 3.64 19.06 -56.95
C GLN A 771 2.54 18.58 -56.02
N ARG A 772 1.36 19.22 -56.02
CA ARG A 772 0.17 18.73 -55.31
C ARG A 772 -0.23 17.34 -55.79
N SER A 773 -0.34 17.16 -57.10
CA SER A 773 -0.73 15.87 -57.67
C SER A 773 0.27 14.76 -57.33
N ASP A 774 1.57 15.06 -57.37
CA ASP A 774 2.61 14.09 -56.97
C ASP A 774 2.53 13.76 -55.48
N LEU A 775 2.33 14.74 -54.60
CA LEU A 775 2.15 14.52 -53.16
C LEU A 775 0.93 13.63 -52.85
N VAL A 776 -0.20 13.85 -53.54
CA VAL A 776 -1.39 13.00 -53.42
C VAL A 776 -1.09 11.58 -53.88
N GLU A 777 -0.38 11.42 -55.00
CA GLU A 777 -0.02 10.10 -55.52
C GLU A 777 0.95 9.34 -54.59
N GLN A 778 1.97 10.03 -54.04
CA GLN A 778 2.86 9.46 -53.03
C GLN A 778 2.09 8.99 -51.79
N THR A 779 1.14 9.80 -51.32
CA THR A 779 0.28 9.46 -50.17
C THR A 779 -0.55 8.21 -50.45
N LEU A 780 -1.21 8.15 -51.61
CA LEU A 780 -2.03 6.99 -52.02
C LEU A 780 -1.19 5.73 -52.20
N ARG A 781 0.02 5.84 -52.77
CA ARG A 781 0.96 4.71 -52.89
C ARG A 781 1.38 4.19 -51.52
N TYR A 782 1.68 5.07 -50.56
CA TYR A 782 2.01 4.65 -49.19
C TYR A 782 0.84 3.88 -48.55
N VAL A 783 -0.37 4.43 -48.60
CA VAL A 783 -1.57 3.78 -48.03
C VAL A 783 -1.82 2.42 -48.69
N SER A 784 -1.65 2.32 -50.02
CA SER A 784 -1.85 1.06 -50.77
C SER A 784 -0.87 -0.06 -50.40
N ARG A 785 0.37 0.29 -50.04
CA ARG A 785 1.44 -0.66 -49.73
C ARG A 785 1.52 -0.99 -48.24
N SER A 786 0.82 -0.25 -47.39
CA SER A 786 0.89 -0.42 -45.95
C SER A 786 0.19 -1.71 -45.51
N LYS A 787 0.83 -2.45 -44.61
CA LYS A 787 0.23 -3.60 -43.93
C LYS A 787 -0.75 -3.19 -42.83
N PHE A 788 -0.72 -1.93 -42.39
CA PHE A 788 -1.53 -1.40 -41.27
C PHE A 788 -2.59 -0.45 -41.81
N ARG A 789 -3.63 -1.02 -42.42
CA ARG A 789 -4.63 -0.28 -43.22
C ARG A 789 -5.45 0.71 -42.39
N GLU A 790 -5.84 0.33 -41.17
CA GLU A 790 -6.65 1.16 -40.26
C GLU A 790 -5.92 2.43 -39.81
N THR A 791 -4.64 2.30 -39.45
CA THR A 791 -3.81 3.43 -39.03
C THR A 791 -3.36 4.25 -40.23
N SER A 792 -2.86 3.63 -41.31
CA SER A 792 -2.32 4.36 -42.46
C SER A 792 -3.36 5.18 -43.23
N SER A 793 -4.60 4.72 -43.29
CA SER A 793 -5.70 5.46 -43.94
C SER A 793 -5.96 6.83 -43.31
N GLU A 794 -5.65 7.05 -42.02
CA GLU A 794 -5.79 8.35 -41.34
C GLU A 794 -4.96 9.47 -41.99
N ILE A 795 -3.90 9.13 -42.74
CA ILE A 795 -3.13 10.11 -43.52
C ILE A 795 -4.00 10.81 -44.56
N LEU A 796 -5.02 10.13 -45.09
CA LEU A 796 -5.91 10.68 -46.10
C LEU A 796 -6.72 11.87 -45.58
N ARG A 797 -6.89 12.03 -44.27
CA ARG A 797 -7.49 13.25 -43.68
C ARG A 797 -6.71 14.51 -44.04
N GLY A 798 -5.42 14.39 -44.33
CA GLY A 798 -4.58 15.50 -44.79
C GLY A 798 -4.99 16.04 -46.15
N VAL A 799 -5.46 15.16 -47.04
CA VAL A 799 -5.75 15.48 -48.44
C VAL A 799 -7.25 15.59 -48.73
N ALA A 800 -8.07 14.91 -47.93
CA ALA A 800 -9.51 14.78 -48.14
C ALA A 800 -10.21 16.13 -48.35
N SER A 801 -9.95 17.11 -47.49
CA SER A 801 -10.60 18.43 -47.56
C SER A 801 -10.01 19.37 -48.63
N VAL A 802 -8.96 18.96 -49.34
CA VAL A 802 -8.14 19.86 -50.18
C VAL A 802 -8.04 19.41 -51.64
N ASP A 803 -8.27 18.13 -51.94
CA ASP A 803 -8.30 17.57 -53.31
C ASP A 803 -9.71 17.06 -53.65
N GLU A 804 -10.41 17.78 -54.53
CA GLU A 804 -11.80 17.47 -54.93
C GLU A 804 -11.94 16.12 -55.68
N GLY A 805 -10.86 15.59 -56.26
CA GLY A 805 -10.85 14.33 -57.03
C GLY A 805 -10.39 13.11 -56.24
N ILE A 806 -10.15 13.23 -54.93
CA ILE A 806 -9.54 12.16 -54.11
C ILE A 806 -10.35 10.86 -54.11
N LEU A 807 -11.69 10.93 -54.09
CA LEU A 807 -12.57 9.76 -54.09
C LEU A 807 -12.46 8.95 -55.39
N GLU A 808 -12.36 9.62 -56.55
CA GLU A 808 -12.19 8.96 -57.84
C GLU A 808 -10.81 8.31 -57.97
N ARG A 809 -9.76 8.96 -57.46
CA ARG A 809 -8.40 8.40 -57.42
C ARG A 809 -8.32 7.18 -56.51
N VAL A 810 -8.92 7.24 -55.32
CA VAL A 810 -9.01 6.07 -54.42
C VAL A 810 -9.82 4.95 -55.06
N GLY A 811 -10.95 5.26 -55.69
CA GLY A 811 -11.80 4.30 -56.38
C GLY A 811 -11.10 3.56 -57.53
N SER A 812 -10.27 4.26 -58.30
CA SER A 812 -9.51 3.65 -59.41
C SER A 812 -8.33 2.81 -58.92
N LEU A 813 -7.50 3.35 -58.02
CA LEU A 813 -6.30 2.69 -57.51
C LEU A 813 -6.58 1.49 -56.61
N MET A 814 -7.68 1.51 -55.84
CA MET A 814 -8.00 0.47 -54.85
C MET A 814 -9.18 -0.43 -55.28
N SER A 815 -9.56 -0.40 -56.56
CA SER A 815 -10.70 -1.16 -57.10
C SER A 815 -10.62 -2.68 -56.91
N GLY A 816 -9.42 -3.24 -56.69
CA GLY A 816 -9.19 -4.65 -56.44
C GLY A 816 -9.12 -5.09 -54.98
N ASP A 817 -9.23 -4.17 -54.00
CA ASP A 817 -9.15 -4.47 -52.56
C ASP A 817 -10.28 -3.76 -51.81
N ASP A 818 -11.42 -4.46 -51.66
CA ASP A 818 -12.62 -3.92 -51.02
C ASP A 818 -12.40 -3.50 -49.56
N SER A 819 -11.50 -4.18 -48.82
CA SER A 819 -11.15 -3.82 -47.44
C SER A 819 -10.42 -2.48 -47.36
N LEU A 820 -9.40 -2.31 -48.20
CA LEU A 820 -8.64 -1.07 -48.26
C LEU A 820 -9.48 0.08 -48.82
N LEU A 821 -10.29 -0.19 -49.84
CA LEU A 821 -11.21 0.79 -50.41
C LEU A 821 -12.23 1.26 -49.36
N CYS A 822 -12.83 0.33 -48.61
CA CYS A 822 -13.81 0.64 -47.57
C CYS A 822 -13.23 1.58 -46.51
N ILE A 823 -12.06 1.26 -45.93
CA ILE A 823 -11.46 2.09 -44.87
C ILE A 823 -11.00 3.46 -45.39
N CYS A 824 -10.47 3.54 -46.61
CA CYS A 824 -10.05 4.81 -47.21
C CYS A 824 -11.24 5.75 -47.45
N VAL A 825 -12.33 5.24 -48.04
CA VAL A 825 -13.56 6.02 -48.27
C VAL A 825 -14.17 6.45 -46.94
N GLY A 826 -14.21 5.57 -45.94
CA GLY A 826 -14.69 5.89 -44.60
C GLY A 826 -13.90 7.02 -43.93
N THR A 827 -12.58 6.99 -44.07
CA THR A 827 -11.68 8.00 -43.50
C THR A 827 -11.76 9.34 -44.24
N ILE A 828 -11.99 9.34 -45.55
CA ILE A 828 -12.26 10.56 -46.32
C ILE A 828 -13.61 11.17 -45.90
N GLY A 829 -14.64 10.33 -45.76
CA GLY A 829 -15.98 10.74 -45.33
C GLY A 829 -16.00 11.38 -43.94
N MET A 830 -15.03 11.06 -43.09
CA MET A 830 -14.84 11.70 -41.80
C MET A 830 -14.61 13.22 -41.91
N SER A 831 -13.98 13.69 -43.00
CA SER A 831 -13.62 15.09 -43.18
C SER A 831 -14.41 15.82 -44.26
N VAL A 832 -15.13 15.10 -45.13
CA VAL A 832 -15.78 15.63 -46.34
C VAL A 832 -17.14 14.96 -46.53
N PRO A 833 -18.16 15.65 -47.07
CA PRO A 833 -19.44 15.02 -47.36
C PRO A 833 -19.28 13.99 -48.48
N LEU A 834 -19.89 12.82 -48.31
CA LEU A 834 -19.83 11.74 -49.28
C LEU A 834 -20.97 11.87 -50.30
N PRO A 835 -20.70 11.75 -51.61
CA PRO A 835 -21.76 11.63 -52.62
C PRO A 835 -22.61 10.36 -52.41
N ASP A 836 -23.88 10.41 -52.82
CA ASP A 836 -24.86 9.31 -52.65
C ASP A 836 -24.34 7.94 -53.10
N MET A 837 -23.58 7.91 -54.19
CA MET A 837 -22.95 6.68 -54.71
C MET A 837 -22.00 6.05 -53.67
N TRP A 838 -21.16 6.86 -53.03
CA TRP A 838 -20.18 6.40 -52.04
C TRP A 838 -20.84 6.08 -50.71
N GLU A 839 -21.88 6.83 -50.31
CA GLU A 839 -22.67 6.47 -49.13
C GLU A 839 -23.36 5.10 -49.32
N ALA A 840 -24.01 4.88 -50.47
CA ALA A 840 -24.64 3.60 -50.80
C ALA A 840 -23.62 2.45 -50.83
N ARG A 841 -22.41 2.71 -51.33
CA ARG A 841 -21.32 1.72 -51.38
C ARG A 841 -20.79 1.38 -49.99
N LEU A 842 -20.54 2.37 -49.12
CA LEU A 842 -20.15 2.13 -47.72
C LEU A 842 -21.23 1.36 -46.96
N PHE A 843 -22.50 1.74 -47.13
CA PHE A 843 -23.61 1.03 -46.52
C PHE A 843 -23.69 -0.42 -47.00
N ARG A 844 -23.42 -0.68 -48.29
CA ARG A 844 -23.39 -2.04 -48.86
C ARG A 844 -22.28 -2.90 -48.26
N PHE A 845 -21.10 -2.34 -47.99
CA PHE A 845 -20.02 -3.07 -47.32
C PHE A 845 -20.44 -3.55 -45.92
N LEU A 846 -21.25 -2.76 -45.21
CA LEU A 846 -21.76 -3.11 -43.88
C LEU A 846 -22.95 -4.09 -43.91
N SER A 847 -23.80 -4.00 -44.94
CA SER A 847 -25.06 -4.78 -45.05
C SER A 847 -24.95 -6.08 -45.86
N SER A 848 -23.84 -6.30 -46.59
CA SER A 848 -23.67 -7.50 -47.42
C SER A 848 -23.36 -8.76 -46.59
N THR A 849 -23.71 -9.94 -47.11
CA THR A 849 -23.32 -11.25 -46.53
C THR A 849 -21.80 -11.46 -46.50
N GLY A 850 -21.01 -10.67 -47.23
CA GLY A 850 -19.56 -10.64 -47.17
C GLY A 850 -18.97 -9.72 -46.10
N ALA A 851 -19.79 -9.04 -45.29
CA ALA A 851 -19.34 -8.15 -44.22
C ALA A 851 -18.53 -8.87 -43.14
N GLU A 852 -18.77 -10.17 -42.91
CA GLU A 852 -17.93 -10.99 -42.03
C GLU A 852 -16.49 -11.11 -42.53
N ASN A 853 -16.28 -11.15 -43.85
CA ASN A 853 -14.94 -11.17 -44.46
C ASN A 853 -14.20 -9.83 -44.30
N LEU A 854 -14.93 -8.72 -44.13
CA LEU A 854 -14.39 -7.39 -43.85
C LEU A 854 -14.16 -7.16 -42.34
N GLY A 855 -14.65 -8.04 -41.47
CA GLY A 855 -14.38 -8.07 -40.03
C GLY A 855 -14.65 -6.72 -39.34
N SER A 856 -13.66 -6.20 -38.60
CA SER A 856 -13.70 -4.91 -37.90
C SER A 856 -13.63 -3.69 -38.82
N VAL A 857 -13.22 -3.87 -40.08
CA VAL A 857 -12.88 -2.75 -40.98
C VAL A 857 -14.12 -2.01 -41.45
N ALA A 858 -15.20 -2.73 -41.80
CA ALA A 858 -16.42 -2.11 -42.29
C ALA A 858 -17.13 -1.25 -41.22
N PRO A 859 -17.36 -1.73 -39.97
CA PRO A 859 -17.90 -0.89 -38.90
C PRO A 859 -17.05 0.34 -38.61
N LEU A 860 -15.72 0.20 -38.56
CA LEU A 860 -14.80 1.32 -38.36
C LEU A 860 -14.88 2.36 -39.48
N ALA A 861 -14.87 1.91 -40.73
CA ALA A 861 -14.95 2.79 -41.90
C ALA A 861 -16.27 3.58 -41.93
N VAL A 862 -17.39 2.90 -41.71
CA VAL A 862 -18.71 3.55 -41.65
C VAL A 862 -18.79 4.50 -40.45
N GLY A 863 -18.32 4.05 -39.28
CA GLY A 863 -18.25 4.88 -38.07
C GLY A 863 -17.47 6.18 -38.26
N ARG A 864 -16.31 6.10 -38.92
CA ARG A 864 -15.54 7.29 -39.33
C ARG A 864 -16.34 8.21 -40.26
N ALA A 865 -16.98 7.68 -41.30
CA ALA A 865 -17.74 8.50 -42.25
C ALA A 865 -18.94 9.21 -41.60
N VAL A 866 -19.71 8.50 -40.77
CA VAL A 866 -20.91 9.06 -40.12
C VAL A 866 -20.60 9.98 -38.94
N SER A 867 -19.34 10.00 -38.48
CA SER A 867 -18.92 10.97 -37.46
C SER A 867 -18.94 12.43 -37.96
N ASN A 868 -18.97 12.64 -39.28
CA ASN A 868 -19.14 13.95 -39.91
C ASN A 868 -20.62 14.35 -39.96
N ALA A 869 -20.98 15.52 -39.42
CA ALA A 869 -22.35 16.03 -39.41
C ALA A 869 -23.02 16.12 -40.79
N GLN A 870 -22.23 16.25 -41.85
CA GLN A 870 -22.74 16.40 -43.22
C GLN A 870 -23.22 15.06 -43.83
N ASN A 871 -22.80 13.91 -43.29
CA ASN A 871 -23.22 12.57 -43.74
C ASN A 871 -24.41 12.03 -42.92
N ARG A 872 -25.34 12.92 -42.54
CA ARG A 872 -26.47 12.59 -41.64
C ARG A 872 -27.41 11.54 -42.23
N SER A 873 -27.60 11.53 -43.55
CA SER A 873 -28.37 10.53 -44.29
C SER A 873 -27.82 9.11 -44.11
N LEU A 874 -26.50 8.95 -44.12
CA LEU A 874 -25.86 7.66 -43.86
C LEU A 874 -26.02 7.25 -42.40
N MET A 875 -25.86 8.18 -41.46
CA MET A 875 -26.05 7.93 -40.03
C MET A 875 -27.48 7.47 -39.70
N GLU A 876 -28.49 8.15 -40.24
CA GLU A 876 -29.90 7.79 -40.04
C GLU A 876 -30.21 6.40 -40.58
N ARG A 877 -29.64 6.02 -41.74
CA ARG A 877 -29.76 4.65 -42.30
C ARG A 877 -29.07 3.60 -41.43
N VAL A 878 -27.91 3.91 -40.87
CA VAL A 878 -27.18 3.01 -39.95
C VAL A 878 -27.98 2.78 -38.67
N VAL A 879 -28.53 3.85 -38.06
CA VAL A 879 -29.37 3.77 -36.87
C VAL A 879 -30.66 2.99 -37.16
N GLU A 880 -31.32 3.26 -38.29
CA GLU A 880 -32.54 2.53 -38.67
C GLU A 880 -32.25 1.03 -38.86
N SER A 881 -31.12 0.69 -39.48
CA SER A 881 -30.72 -0.71 -39.67
C SER A 881 -30.30 -1.39 -38.37
N ALA A 882 -29.72 -0.64 -37.43
CA ALA A 882 -29.41 -1.12 -36.08
C ALA A 882 -30.66 -1.47 -35.25
N THR A 883 -31.83 -0.94 -35.64
CA THR A 883 -33.13 -1.24 -35.00
C THR A 883 -33.95 -2.31 -35.73
N ARG A 884 -33.59 -2.67 -36.97
CA ARG A 884 -34.30 -3.69 -37.75
C ARG A 884 -33.75 -5.08 -37.41
N ASN A 885 -34.63 -6.04 -37.18
CA ASN A 885 -34.29 -7.42 -36.81
C ASN A 885 -33.81 -8.24 -38.04
N THR A 886 -32.78 -7.75 -38.73
CA THR A 886 -32.16 -8.36 -39.92
C THR A 886 -30.75 -8.85 -39.60
N GLY A 887 -30.27 -9.91 -40.25
CA GLY A 887 -28.91 -10.43 -40.00
C GLY A 887 -27.83 -9.34 -40.07
N GLY A 888 -26.91 -9.31 -39.10
CA GLY A 888 -25.79 -8.36 -39.04
C GLY A 888 -25.98 -7.13 -38.12
N VAL A 889 -27.03 -7.05 -37.30
CA VAL A 889 -27.33 -5.91 -36.40
C VAL A 889 -26.13 -5.46 -35.55
N ALA A 890 -25.36 -6.39 -35.00
CA ALA A 890 -24.20 -6.09 -34.14
C ALA A 890 -23.12 -5.27 -34.88
N LEU A 891 -22.98 -5.42 -36.19
CA LEU A 891 -22.03 -4.63 -36.99
C LEU A 891 -22.45 -3.15 -37.08
N PHE A 892 -23.75 -2.87 -37.17
CA PHE A 892 -24.28 -1.51 -37.15
C PHE A 892 -24.11 -0.86 -35.78
N TRP A 893 -24.34 -1.60 -34.68
CA TRP A 893 -24.04 -1.12 -33.33
C TRP A 893 -22.56 -0.79 -33.16
N ARG A 894 -21.65 -1.66 -33.62
CA ARG A 894 -20.21 -1.38 -33.63
C ARG A 894 -19.86 -0.14 -34.45
N ALA A 895 -20.51 0.08 -35.60
CA ALA A 895 -20.31 1.30 -36.40
C ALA A 895 -20.74 2.57 -35.63
N ILE A 896 -21.86 2.52 -34.91
CA ILE A 896 -22.32 3.62 -34.04
C ILE A 896 -21.33 3.87 -32.90
N HIS A 897 -20.79 2.81 -32.29
CA HIS A 897 -19.76 2.93 -31.26
C HIS A 897 -18.49 3.58 -31.79
N GLU A 898 -18.00 3.15 -32.95
CA GLU A 898 -16.83 3.75 -33.60
C GLU A 898 -17.07 5.21 -33.97
N ALA A 899 -18.29 5.57 -34.40
CA ALA A 899 -18.66 6.97 -34.61
C ALA A 899 -18.56 7.77 -33.31
N ALA A 900 -19.15 7.29 -32.22
CA ALA A 900 -19.09 7.97 -30.92
C ALA A 900 -17.64 8.15 -30.45
N LEU A 901 -16.81 7.10 -30.48
CA LEU A 901 -15.39 7.19 -30.13
C LEU A 901 -14.61 8.18 -31.00
N THR A 902 -14.85 8.15 -32.31
CA THR A 902 -14.21 9.04 -33.28
C THR A 902 -14.54 10.51 -32.99
N THR A 903 -15.79 10.78 -32.61
CA THR A 903 -16.25 12.15 -32.29
C THR A 903 -15.69 12.68 -30.97
N VAL A 904 -15.46 11.84 -29.97
CA VAL A 904 -14.75 12.25 -28.74
C VAL A 904 -13.29 12.61 -29.04
N ALA A 905 -12.67 11.91 -29.99
CA ALA A 905 -11.27 12.07 -30.35
C ALA A 905 -10.95 13.27 -31.28
N GLY A 906 -11.96 13.98 -31.81
CA GLY A 906 -11.80 15.07 -32.77
C GLY A 906 -12.77 16.24 -32.55
N ALA A 907 -12.30 17.47 -32.73
CA ALA A 907 -13.07 18.70 -32.47
C ALA A 907 -14.00 19.14 -33.62
N GLU A 908 -14.34 18.25 -34.56
CA GLU A 908 -15.19 18.57 -35.72
C GLU A 908 -16.69 18.44 -35.37
N LEU A 909 -17.55 19.15 -36.10
CA LEU A 909 -19.01 19.14 -35.91
C LEU A 909 -19.56 17.73 -36.22
N SER A 910 -20.05 17.04 -35.19
CA SER A 910 -20.62 15.68 -35.26
C SER A 910 -22.15 15.70 -35.22
N PRO A 911 -22.85 14.71 -35.78
CA PRO A 911 -24.29 14.55 -35.54
C PRO A 911 -24.63 14.43 -34.04
N PHE A 912 -23.73 13.86 -33.23
CA PHE A 912 -23.92 13.70 -31.78
C PHE A 912 -23.72 14.99 -30.98
N SER A 913 -23.24 16.06 -31.63
CA SER A 913 -23.21 17.40 -31.03
C SER A 913 -24.61 17.94 -30.77
N ASP A 914 -25.64 17.46 -31.49
CA ASP A 914 -27.04 17.75 -31.20
C ASP A 914 -27.57 16.81 -30.09
N PRO A 915 -27.84 17.32 -28.88
CA PRO A 915 -28.31 16.49 -27.77
C PRO A 915 -29.65 15.82 -28.05
N PHE A 916 -30.52 16.41 -28.89
CA PHE A 916 -31.82 15.82 -29.21
C PHE A 916 -31.66 14.60 -30.13
N PHE A 917 -30.84 14.72 -31.16
CA PHE A 917 -30.49 13.59 -32.02
C PHE A 917 -29.83 12.47 -31.21
N CYS A 918 -28.84 12.81 -30.38
CA CYS A 918 -28.13 11.84 -29.56
C CYS A 918 -29.07 11.09 -28.60
N LYS A 919 -29.99 11.80 -27.93
CA LYS A 919 -31.01 11.18 -27.07
C LYS A 919 -31.92 10.24 -27.87
N GLY A 920 -32.39 10.67 -29.04
CA GLY A 920 -33.24 9.84 -29.90
C GLY A 920 -32.55 8.57 -30.41
N VAL A 921 -31.22 8.61 -30.63
CA VAL A 921 -30.43 7.40 -30.95
C VAL A 921 -30.39 6.47 -29.74
N VAL A 922 -30.07 6.99 -28.55
CA VAL A 922 -30.03 6.19 -27.31
C VAL A 922 -31.39 5.54 -27.03
N GLU A 923 -32.50 6.26 -27.18
CA GLU A 923 -33.87 5.74 -27.02
C GLU A 923 -34.14 4.56 -27.96
N LYS A 924 -33.90 4.75 -29.26
CA LYS A 924 -34.10 3.71 -30.28
C LYS A 924 -33.27 2.45 -30.01
N LEU A 925 -32.03 2.62 -29.58
CA LEU A 925 -31.14 1.50 -29.24
C LEU A 925 -31.59 0.79 -27.96
N MET A 926 -32.09 1.52 -26.97
CA MET A 926 -32.64 0.97 -25.72
C MET A 926 -33.97 0.22 -25.93
N GLU A 927 -34.78 0.62 -26.92
CA GLU A 927 -35.99 -0.08 -27.33
C GLU A 927 -35.70 -1.36 -28.13
N ASN A 928 -34.56 -1.41 -28.84
CA ASN A 928 -34.18 -2.50 -29.74
C ASN A 928 -32.80 -3.08 -29.37
N LEU A 929 -32.66 -3.55 -28.12
CA LEU A 929 -31.39 -4.02 -27.58
C LEU A 929 -30.85 -5.28 -28.28
N LEU A 930 -29.52 -5.37 -28.34
CA LEU A 930 -28.83 -6.62 -28.67
C LEU A 930 -28.89 -7.58 -27.48
N GLU A 931 -29.96 -8.36 -27.40
CA GLU A 931 -30.18 -9.29 -26.29
C GLU A 931 -29.07 -10.33 -26.16
N ASP A 932 -28.50 -10.80 -27.28
CA ASP A 932 -27.47 -11.85 -27.31
C ASP A 932 -26.05 -11.34 -26.99
N ASP A 933 -25.80 -10.02 -27.03
CA ASP A 933 -24.48 -9.42 -26.80
C ASP A 933 -24.57 -8.17 -25.91
N THR A 934 -24.76 -8.42 -24.61
CA THR A 934 -24.94 -7.38 -23.59
C THR A 934 -23.74 -6.45 -23.44
N GLU A 935 -22.51 -6.97 -23.63
CA GLU A 935 -21.29 -6.17 -23.49
C GLU A 935 -21.13 -5.22 -24.69
N THR A 936 -21.39 -5.67 -25.92
CA THR A 936 -21.42 -4.78 -27.08
C THR A 936 -22.52 -3.72 -26.93
N ALA A 937 -23.74 -4.10 -26.49
CA ALA A 937 -24.80 -3.13 -26.26
C ALA A 937 -24.40 -2.06 -25.22
N ALA A 938 -23.83 -2.50 -24.10
CA ALA A 938 -23.45 -1.61 -23.01
C ALA A 938 -22.26 -0.71 -23.35
N THR A 939 -21.26 -1.22 -24.08
CA THR A 939 -20.13 -0.41 -24.57
C THR A 939 -20.58 0.69 -25.51
N VAL A 940 -21.47 0.37 -26.47
CA VAL A 940 -22.05 1.32 -27.41
C VAL A 940 -22.84 2.40 -26.68
N LEU A 941 -23.73 2.01 -25.76
CA LEU A 941 -24.52 2.99 -24.98
C LEU A 941 -23.64 3.82 -24.03
N GLY A 942 -22.62 3.19 -23.42
CA GLY A 942 -21.68 3.84 -22.52
C GLY A 942 -20.78 4.87 -23.22
N SER A 943 -20.46 4.69 -24.50
CA SER A 943 -19.65 5.65 -25.27
C SER A 943 -20.35 6.99 -25.48
N PHE A 944 -21.68 7.06 -25.25
CA PHE A 944 -22.45 8.30 -25.29
C PHE A 944 -22.35 9.17 -24.02
N ALA A 945 -21.66 8.69 -22.97
CA ALA A 945 -21.47 9.42 -21.72
C ALA A 945 -20.94 10.86 -21.88
N PRO A 946 -20.04 11.18 -22.82
CA PRO A 946 -19.57 12.55 -23.03
C PRO A 946 -20.65 13.50 -23.59
N PHE A 947 -21.69 12.97 -24.25
CA PHE A 947 -22.70 13.78 -24.95
C PHE A 947 -24.00 13.92 -24.13
N VAL A 948 -24.47 12.85 -23.51
CA VAL A 948 -25.81 12.79 -22.87
C VAL A 948 -25.77 12.12 -21.48
N ARG A 949 -24.77 12.47 -20.66
CA ARG A 949 -24.53 11.88 -19.33
C ARG A 949 -25.77 11.79 -18.44
N ASP A 950 -26.39 12.94 -18.15
CA ASP A 950 -27.51 13.01 -17.20
C ASP A 950 -28.69 12.16 -17.67
N TYR A 951 -28.95 12.18 -18.97
CA TYR A 951 -29.98 11.36 -19.59
C TYR A 951 -29.66 9.86 -19.49
N LEU A 952 -28.40 9.45 -19.70
CA LEU A 952 -27.99 8.06 -19.53
C LEU A 952 -28.15 7.57 -18.09
N ILE A 953 -27.89 8.44 -17.10
CA ILE A 953 -28.15 8.13 -15.69
C ILE A 953 -29.65 7.86 -15.50
N ASP A 954 -30.51 8.73 -15.99
CA ASP A 954 -31.96 8.66 -15.79
C ASP A 954 -32.61 7.48 -16.54
N ILE A 955 -32.22 7.22 -17.80
CA ILE A 955 -32.77 6.12 -18.61
C ILE A 955 -32.33 4.76 -18.09
N THR A 956 -31.03 4.58 -17.77
CA THR A 956 -30.55 3.32 -17.19
C THR A 956 -31.18 3.09 -15.83
N ALA A 957 -31.38 4.16 -15.06
CA ALA A 957 -32.08 4.10 -13.80
C ALA A 957 -33.53 3.59 -13.96
N THR A 958 -34.26 4.10 -14.95
CA THR A 958 -35.66 3.75 -15.18
C THR A 958 -35.82 2.28 -15.58
N HIS A 959 -34.93 1.77 -16.43
CA HIS A 959 -35.00 0.40 -16.95
C HIS A 959 -34.41 -0.70 -16.04
N LEU A 960 -33.94 -0.36 -14.82
CA LEU A 960 -33.58 -1.41 -13.83
C LEU A 960 -34.81 -2.21 -13.35
N SER A 961 -36.02 -1.63 -13.46
CA SER A 961 -37.29 -2.25 -13.08
C SER A 961 -38.02 -2.89 -14.26
N ASP A 962 -37.39 -3.02 -15.43
CA ASP A 962 -38.01 -3.57 -16.64
C ASP A 962 -38.27 -5.09 -16.50
N GLU A 963 -39.13 -5.69 -17.32
CA GLU A 963 -39.39 -7.14 -17.25
C GLU A 963 -38.23 -7.94 -17.86
N LEU A 964 -37.53 -7.35 -18.84
CA LEU A 964 -36.48 -8.02 -19.59
C LEU A 964 -35.11 -7.99 -18.88
N ASP A 965 -34.58 -9.16 -18.52
CA ASP A 965 -33.33 -9.27 -17.77
C ASP A 965 -32.08 -8.88 -18.58
N SER A 966 -32.07 -9.10 -19.90
CA SER A 966 -30.99 -8.63 -20.78
C SER A 966 -30.84 -7.10 -20.72
N LYS A 967 -31.97 -6.38 -20.67
CA LYS A 967 -32.02 -4.93 -20.56
C LYS A 967 -31.51 -4.42 -19.23
N LYS A 968 -31.87 -5.08 -18.12
CA LYS A 968 -31.28 -4.78 -16.80
C LYS A 968 -29.77 -4.96 -16.82
N ALA A 969 -29.28 -6.08 -17.34
CA ALA A 969 -27.85 -6.36 -17.43
C ALA A 969 -27.10 -5.27 -18.22
N VAL A 970 -27.64 -4.86 -19.37
CA VAL A 970 -27.07 -3.75 -20.17
C VAL A 970 -27.08 -2.44 -19.36
N CYS A 971 -28.18 -2.07 -18.70
CA CYS A 971 -28.24 -0.86 -17.89
C CYS A 971 -27.19 -0.83 -16.77
N ILE A 972 -27.02 -1.95 -16.06
CA ILE A 972 -26.01 -2.08 -14.99
C ILE A 972 -24.60 -1.91 -15.57
N THR A 973 -24.32 -2.54 -16.71
CA THR A 973 -23.02 -2.44 -17.39
C THR A 973 -22.77 -1.03 -17.95
N VAL A 974 -23.80 -0.33 -18.45
CA VAL A 974 -23.67 1.09 -18.86
C VAL A 974 -23.31 1.97 -17.67
N GLN A 975 -23.91 1.75 -16.50
CA GLN A 975 -23.56 2.47 -15.27
C GLN A 975 -22.10 2.23 -14.84
N ARG A 976 -21.57 1.02 -15.07
CA ARG A 976 -20.14 0.71 -14.90
C ARG A 976 -19.25 1.58 -15.81
N TYR A 977 -19.62 1.77 -17.08
CA TYR A 977 -18.91 2.68 -17.98
C TYR A 977 -19.03 4.15 -17.56
N LEU A 978 -20.21 4.59 -17.11
CA LEU A 978 -20.42 5.94 -16.58
C LEU A 978 -19.47 6.23 -15.42
N LEU A 979 -19.29 5.29 -14.47
CA LEU A 979 -18.33 5.42 -13.38
C LEU A 979 -16.89 5.64 -13.85
N SER A 980 -16.44 4.88 -14.86
CA SER A 980 -15.08 4.98 -15.40
C SER A 980 -14.79 6.33 -16.09
N SER A 981 -15.83 7.02 -16.58
CA SER A 981 -15.74 8.34 -17.20
C SER A 981 -15.60 9.50 -16.20
N VAL A 982 -15.92 9.27 -14.93
CA VAL A 982 -15.95 10.29 -13.85
C VAL A 982 -14.61 10.27 -13.09
N LYS A 983 -13.52 10.66 -13.75
CA LYS A 983 -12.19 10.70 -13.11
C LYS A 983 -11.96 11.93 -12.21
N ASN A 984 -12.64 13.06 -12.45
CA ASN A 984 -12.31 14.36 -11.80
C ASN A 984 -13.52 15.25 -11.45
N THR A 985 -14.75 14.73 -11.47
CA THR A 985 -15.95 15.52 -11.10
C THR A 985 -16.56 14.98 -9.81
N GLY A 986 -17.04 15.88 -8.95
CA GLY A 986 -17.61 15.56 -7.63
C GLY A 986 -18.72 14.51 -7.68
N GLU A 987 -19.03 13.92 -6.53
CA GLU A 987 -20.05 12.88 -6.40
C GLU A 987 -21.41 13.37 -6.93
N CYS A 988 -21.97 12.68 -7.94
CA CYS A 988 -23.29 12.96 -8.47
C CYS A 988 -24.33 12.10 -7.74
N PRO A 989 -25.22 12.67 -6.90
CA PRO A 989 -26.15 11.89 -6.08
C PRO A 989 -27.10 11.01 -6.91
N ARG A 990 -27.49 11.48 -8.10
CA ARG A 990 -28.35 10.72 -9.04
C ARG A 990 -27.67 9.43 -9.50
N LEU A 991 -26.39 9.50 -9.85
CA LEU A 991 -25.62 8.32 -10.25
C LEU A 991 -25.44 7.34 -9.09
N VAL A 992 -25.15 7.85 -7.88
CA VAL A 992 -25.04 7.01 -6.68
C VAL A 992 -26.34 6.25 -6.45
N SER A 993 -27.49 6.93 -6.45
CA SER A 993 -28.81 6.29 -6.29
C SER A 993 -29.11 5.25 -7.38
N ALA A 994 -28.72 5.52 -8.64
CA ALA A 994 -28.87 4.56 -9.72
C ALA A 994 -28.02 3.30 -9.51
N ILE A 995 -26.77 3.48 -9.08
CA ILE A 995 -25.84 2.39 -8.74
C ILE A 995 -26.36 1.55 -7.59
N GLU A 996 -26.89 2.17 -6.52
CA GLU A 996 -27.43 1.40 -5.40
C GLU A 996 -28.56 0.47 -5.85
N ARG A 997 -29.44 0.94 -6.75
CA ARG A 997 -30.52 0.10 -7.29
C ARG A 997 -29.98 -1.00 -8.20
N ALA A 998 -28.95 -0.72 -9.00
CA ALA A 998 -28.28 -1.72 -9.83
C ALA A 998 -27.62 -2.83 -8.99
N LEU A 999 -26.95 -2.48 -7.89
CA LEU A 999 -26.36 -3.46 -6.98
C LEU A 999 -27.41 -4.35 -6.31
N ARG A 1000 -28.59 -3.81 -5.99
CA ARG A 1000 -29.72 -4.58 -5.44
C ARG A 1000 -30.28 -5.61 -6.44
N CYS A 1001 -29.95 -5.53 -7.73
CA CYS A 1001 -30.29 -6.55 -8.72
C CYS A 1001 -29.43 -7.83 -8.59
N LEU A 1002 -28.34 -7.80 -7.80
CA LEU A 1002 -27.59 -9.01 -7.47
C LEU A 1002 -28.44 -9.92 -6.57
N SER A 1003 -29.03 -10.95 -7.16
CA SER A 1003 -29.85 -11.94 -6.45
C SER A 1003 -29.81 -13.28 -7.17
N ARG A 1004 -29.76 -14.39 -6.41
CA ARG A 1004 -29.85 -15.75 -6.96
C ARG A 1004 -31.12 -16.02 -7.77
N LYS A 1005 -32.17 -15.21 -7.60
CA LYS A 1005 -33.42 -15.30 -8.37
C LYS A 1005 -33.36 -14.61 -9.73
N ALA A 1006 -32.37 -13.75 -9.96
CA ALA A 1006 -32.22 -13.02 -11.22
C ALA A 1006 -31.46 -13.86 -12.26
N ASP A 1007 -31.62 -13.52 -13.54
CA ASP A 1007 -30.86 -14.12 -14.63
C ASP A 1007 -29.33 -14.00 -14.43
N LEU A 1008 -28.60 -14.96 -14.97
CA LEU A 1008 -27.14 -15.05 -14.89
C LEU A 1008 -26.46 -13.76 -15.37
N ARG A 1009 -26.97 -13.14 -16.44
CA ARG A 1009 -26.40 -11.92 -17.04
C ARG A 1009 -26.53 -10.72 -16.09
N VAL A 1010 -27.65 -10.61 -15.39
CA VAL A 1010 -27.92 -9.52 -14.42
C VAL A 1010 -27.00 -9.67 -13.21
N ARG A 1011 -26.91 -10.89 -12.67
CA ARG A 1011 -26.01 -11.22 -11.55
C ARG A 1011 -24.56 -10.90 -11.90
N PHE A 1012 -24.12 -11.29 -13.10
CA PHE A 1012 -22.75 -11.05 -13.56
C PHE A 1012 -22.45 -9.55 -13.72
N ALA A 1013 -23.36 -8.80 -14.36
CA ALA A 1013 -23.22 -7.35 -14.52
C ALA A 1013 -23.18 -6.61 -13.17
N ALA A 1014 -24.04 -6.99 -12.22
CA ALA A 1014 -24.07 -6.38 -10.88
C ALA A 1014 -22.77 -6.65 -10.10
N LEU A 1015 -22.22 -7.86 -10.22
CA LEU A 1015 -20.96 -8.23 -9.57
C LEU A 1015 -19.75 -7.51 -10.21
N GLN A 1016 -19.76 -7.32 -11.54
CA GLN A 1016 -18.75 -6.49 -12.23
C GLN A 1016 -18.84 -5.01 -11.81
N LEU A 1017 -20.04 -4.49 -11.60
CA LEU A 1017 -20.26 -3.14 -11.07
C LEU A 1017 -19.68 -3.03 -9.65
N PHE A 1018 -19.95 -4.01 -8.78
CA PHE A 1018 -19.39 -4.07 -7.43
C PHE A 1018 -17.85 -4.09 -7.45
N ALA A 1019 -17.23 -4.93 -8.29
CA ALA A 1019 -15.79 -4.96 -8.52
C ALA A 1019 -15.22 -3.61 -8.99
N THR A 1020 -15.92 -2.93 -9.89
CA THR A 1020 -15.49 -1.62 -10.40
C THR A 1020 -15.57 -0.54 -9.33
N LEU A 1021 -16.58 -0.59 -8.45
CA LEU A 1021 -16.69 0.32 -7.31
C LEU A 1021 -15.56 0.11 -6.31
N LEU A 1022 -15.22 -1.14 -5.98
CA LEU A 1022 -14.09 -1.45 -5.10
C LEU A 1022 -12.78 -0.87 -5.61
N SER A 1023 -12.54 -0.91 -6.93
CA SER A 1023 -11.29 -0.41 -7.52
C SER A 1023 -11.23 1.11 -7.72
N VAL A 1024 -12.34 1.77 -8.01
CA VAL A 1024 -12.35 3.20 -8.36
C VAL A 1024 -12.84 4.09 -7.21
N LYS A 1025 -13.89 3.68 -6.49
CA LYS A 1025 -14.56 4.48 -5.44
C LYS A 1025 -15.11 3.58 -4.30
N PRO A 1026 -14.24 2.96 -3.48
CA PRO A 1026 -14.65 2.01 -2.43
C PRO A 1026 -15.59 2.62 -1.38
N HIS A 1027 -15.45 3.93 -1.07
CA HIS A 1027 -16.31 4.62 -0.10
C HIS A 1027 -17.81 4.58 -0.43
N LEU A 1028 -18.19 4.44 -1.71
CA LEU A 1028 -19.60 4.33 -2.12
C LEU A 1028 -20.26 3.01 -1.70
N LEU A 1029 -19.46 2.04 -1.25
CA LEU A 1029 -19.95 0.75 -0.76
C LEU A 1029 -20.22 0.76 0.76
N ILE A 1030 -19.91 1.85 1.46
CA ILE A 1030 -20.19 2.02 2.89
C ILE A 1030 -21.63 2.53 3.05
N GLY A 1031 -22.59 1.62 2.93
CA GLY A 1031 -24.01 1.91 3.10
C GLY A 1031 -24.78 0.70 3.59
N SER A 1032 -25.85 0.92 4.36
CA SER A 1032 -26.60 -0.17 5.02
C SER A 1032 -27.13 -1.19 4.03
N TYR A 1033 -27.55 -0.75 2.83
CA TYR A 1033 -28.01 -1.65 1.77
C TYR A 1033 -26.92 -2.59 1.26
N VAL A 1034 -25.65 -2.17 1.26
CA VAL A 1034 -24.54 -3.05 0.85
C VAL A 1034 -24.34 -4.13 1.90
N ARG A 1035 -24.25 -3.73 3.18
CA ARG A 1035 -24.08 -4.67 4.31
C ARG A 1035 -25.23 -5.67 4.41
N ASP A 1036 -26.46 -5.19 4.30
CA ASP A 1036 -27.65 -5.96 4.63
C ASP A 1036 -28.23 -6.75 3.45
N VAL A 1037 -27.96 -6.32 2.20
CA VAL A 1037 -28.56 -6.90 0.98
C VAL A 1037 -27.52 -7.39 -0.02
N VAL A 1038 -26.59 -6.52 -0.44
CA VAL A 1038 -25.68 -6.83 -1.56
C VAL A 1038 -24.58 -7.81 -1.15
N TYR A 1039 -23.92 -7.56 -0.02
CA TYR A 1039 -22.82 -8.39 0.46
C TYR A 1039 -23.22 -9.84 0.75
N PRO A 1040 -24.37 -10.13 1.38
CA PRO A 1040 -24.89 -11.50 1.47
C PRO A 1040 -25.01 -12.18 0.11
N CYS A 1041 -25.50 -11.47 -0.91
CA CYS A 1041 -25.60 -12.02 -2.27
C CYS A 1041 -24.21 -12.25 -2.89
N VAL A 1042 -23.22 -11.39 -2.63
CA VAL A 1042 -21.82 -11.64 -3.04
C VAL A 1042 -21.27 -12.92 -2.39
N LEU A 1043 -21.56 -13.15 -1.10
CA LEU A 1043 -21.16 -14.39 -0.41
C LEU A 1043 -21.86 -15.62 -0.98
N GLU A 1044 -23.15 -15.50 -1.32
CA GLU A 1044 -23.86 -16.56 -2.02
C GLU A 1044 -23.13 -16.90 -3.32
N GLU A 1045 -22.71 -15.93 -4.14
CA GLU A 1045 -21.97 -16.14 -5.39
C GLU A 1045 -20.60 -16.83 -5.25
N LEU A 1046 -20.07 -17.03 -4.03
CA LEU A 1046 -18.89 -17.85 -3.80
C LEU A 1046 -19.19 -19.36 -3.88
N LEU A 1047 -20.47 -19.75 -3.78
CA LEU A 1047 -20.93 -21.14 -3.76
C LEU A 1047 -21.43 -21.60 -5.14
N GLU A 1048 -21.25 -22.89 -5.43
CA GLU A 1048 -21.74 -23.51 -6.66
C GLU A 1048 -23.27 -23.42 -6.76
N ASP A 1049 -23.78 -22.98 -7.93
CA ASP A 1049 -25.21 -23.02 -8.24
C ASP A 1049 -25.54 -24.36 -8.90
N PRO A 1050 -26.21 -25.30 -8.22
CA PRO A 1050 -26.52 -26.59 -8.82
C PRO A 1050 -27.45 -26.45 -10.04
N THR A 1051 -28.19 -25.34 -10.16
CA THR A 1051 -29.07 -25.08 -11.32
C THR A 1051 -28.30 -24.74 -12.60
N LEU A 1052 -27.02 -24.35 -12.47
CA LEU A 1052 -26.16 -23.95 -13.59
C LEU A 1052 -25.13 -25.03 -13.99
N VAL A 1053 -25.18 -26.20 -13.34
CA VAL A 1053 -24.25 -27.31 -13.56
C VAL A 1053 -24.94 -28.44 -14.33
N LEU A 1054 -24.35 -28.81 -15.46
CA LEU A 1054 -24.76 -29.95 -16.27
C LEU A 1054 -23.67 -31.04 -16.17
N ALA A 1055 -24.04 -32.24 -15.74
CA ALA A 1055 -23.15 -33.39 -15.71
C ALA A 1055 -23.64 -34.48 -16.67
N ILE A 1056 -22.87 -34.74 -17.72
CA ILE A 1056 -23.14 -35.77 -18.73
C ILE A 1056 -22.24 -36.98 -18.45
N ASN A 1057 -22.85 -38.13 -18.18
CA ASN A 1057 -22.11 -39.37 -17.98
C ASN A 1057 -21.78 -40.02 -19.34
N LEU A 1058 -20.49 -40.15 -19.65
CA LEU A 1058 -19.94 -40.77 -20.87
C LEU A 1058 -19.34 -42.17 -20.58
N GLY A 1059 -19.79 -42.86 -19.53
CA GLY A 1059 -19.31 -44.18 -19.12
C GLY A 1059 -18.25 -44.09 -18.02
N SER A 1060 -16.97 -44.28 -18.37
CA SER A 1060 -15.85 -44.13 -17.41
C SER A 1060 -15.48 -42.67 -17.12
N CYS A 1061 -16.03 -41.73 -17.89
CA CYS A 1061 -15.76 -40.30 -17.79
C CYS A 1061 -17.07 -39.52 -17.63
N THR A 1062 -17.08 -38.50 -16.77
CA THR A 1062 -18.20 -37.55 -16.64
C THR A 1062 -17.77 -36.21 -17.22
N HIS A 1063 -18.49 -35.71 -18.24
CA HIS A 1063 -18.30 -34.35 -18.73
C HIS A 1063 -19.15 -33.40 -17.88
N ARG A 1064 -18.50 -32.48 -17.17
CA ARG A 1064 -19.18 -31.47 -16.33
C ARG A 1064 -19.04 -30.10 -17.00
N GLU A 1065 -20.17 -29.48 -17.32
CA GLU A 1065 -20.28 -28.10 -17.79
C GLU A 1065 -20.85 -27.24 -16.66
N ASP A 1066 -20.14 -26.18 -16.27
CA ASP A 1066 -20.54 -25.28 -15.18
C ASP A 1066 -20.62 -23.85 -15.71
N ARG A 1067 -21.85 -23.37 -15.92
CA ARG A 1067 -22.11 -22.04 -16.47
C ARG A 1067 -21.91 -20.92 -15.44
N GLY A 1068 -21.88 -21.26 -14.15
CA GLY A 1068 -21.66 -20.30 -13.06
C GLY A 1068 -20.18 -20.07 -12.73
N LYS A 1069 -19.27 -20.85 -13.30
CA LYS A 1069 -17.83 -20.83 -12.97
C LYS A 1069 -17.19 -19.45 -13.04
N GLU A 1070 -17.39 -18.70 -14.13
CA GLU A 1070 -16.76 -17.38 -14.32
C GLU A 1070 -17.33 -16.34 -13.34
N MET A 1071 -18.60 -16.47 -12.96
CA MET A 1071 -19.21 -15.63 -11.93
C MET A 1071 -18.57 -15.89 -10.56
N ARG A 1072 -18.35 -17.15 -10.19
CA ARG A 1072 -17.67 -17.50 -8.93
C ARG A 1072 -16.24 -16.96 -8.90
N LYS A 1073 -15.47 -17.10 -9.99
CA LYS A 1073 -14.13 -16.51 -10.10
C LYS A 1073 -14.15 -15.00 -9.84
N LEU A 1074 -15.12 -14.29 -10.41
CA LEU A 1074 -15.28 -12.85 -10.16
C LEU A 1074 -15.66 -12.57 -8.70
N ALA A 1075 -16.50 -13.40 -8.07
CA ALA A 1075 -16.84 -13.25 -6.65
C ALA A 1075 -15.61 -13.44 -5.73
N PHE A 1076 -14.77 -14.44 -6.00
CA PHE A 1076 -13.50 -14.63 -5.28
C PHE A 1076 -12.53 -13.46 -5.51
N GLU A 1077 -12.54 -12.83 -6.69
CA GLU A 1077 -11.77 -11.61 -6.93
C GLU A 1077 -12.34 -10.41 -6.18
N CYS A 1078 -13.67 -10.28 -6.06
CA CYS A 1078 -14.30 -9.28 -5.20
C CYS A 1078 -13.88 -9.44 -3.73
N VAL A 1079 -13.86 -10.67 -3.20
CA VAL A 1079 -13.35 -10.96 -1.85
C VAL A 1079 -11.87 -10.60 -1.73
N SER A 1080 -11.05 -10.92 -2.74
CA SER A 1080 -9.64 -10.56 -2.79
C SER A 1080 -9.41 -9.05 -2.72
N MET A 1081 -10.25 -8.26 -3.40
CA MET A 1081 -10.23 -6.79 -3.35
C MET A 1081 -10.72 -6.25 -1.99
N LEU A 1082 -11.75 -6.86 -1.39
CA LEU A 1082 -12.23 -6.49 -0.06
C LEU A 1082 -11.17 -6.73 1.03
N LEU A 1083 -10.45 -7.86 0.96
CA LEU A 1083 -9.35 -8.14 1.87
C LEU A 1083 -8.17 -7.17 1.66
N ARG A 1084 -7.91 -6.75 0.42
CA ARG A 1084 -6.90 -5.70 0.15
C ARG A 1084 -7.31 -4.35 0.73
N ASP A 1085 -8.58 -3.95 0.58
CA ASP A 1085 -9.10 -2.73 1.22
C ASP A 1085 -9.00 -2.80 2.74
N ALA A 1086 -9.20 -3.99 3.33
CA ALA A 1086 -9.00 -4.23 4.76
C ALA A 1086 -7.53 -4.15 5.20
N GLU A 1087 -6.58 -4.59 4.38
CA GLU A 1087 -5.15 -4.39 4.61
C GLU A 1087 -4.77 -2.90 4.57
N ASP A 1088 -5.33 -2.15 3.63
CA ASP A 1088 -5.00 -0.73 3.42
C ASP A 1088 -5.64 0.21 4.47
N ARG A 1089 -6.88 -0.07 4.90
CA ARG A 1089 -7.68 0.83 5.77
C ARG A 1089 -7.89 0.32 7.20
N GLY A 1090 -7.56 -0.93 7.50
CA GLY A 1090 -7.79 -1.53 8.81
C GLY A 1090 -9.26 -1.48 9.25
N LYS A 1091 -9.53 -0.80 10.38
CA LYS A 1091 -10.87 -0.71 11.00
C LYS A 1091 -11.89 0.12 10.20
N GLU A 1092 -11.44 0.91 9.23
CA GLU A 1092 -12.33 1.70 8.35
C GLU A 1092 -12.69 0.96 7.04
N SER A 1093 -12.36 -0.33 6.95
CA SER A 1093 -12.55 -1.10 5.73
C SER A 1093 -14.01 -1.49 5.47
N ILE A 1094 -14.32 -1.76 4.20
CA ILE A 1094 -15.66 -2.22 3.79
C ILE A 1094 -15.97 -3.58 4.41
N LEU A 1095 -14.97 -4.44 4.55
CA LEU A 1095 -15.13 -5.75 5.17
C LEU A 1095 -15.55 -5.63 6.64
N GLU A 1096 -14.93 -4.71 7.38
CA GLU A 1096 -15.28 -4.43 8.78
C GLU A 1096 -16.72 -3.92 8.89
N TYR A 1097 -17.09 -3.00 7.99
CA TYR A 1097 -18.46 -2.48 7.93
C TYR A 1097 -19.50 -3.57 7.62
N CYS A 1098 -19.16 -4.56 6.80
CA CYS A 1098 -20.07 -5.64 6.41
C CYS A 1098 -20.28 -6.68 7.53
N GLY A 1099 -19.27 -6.97 8.35
CA GLY A 1099 -19.41 -7.71 9.62
C GLY A 1099 -19.82 -9.19 9.55
N ARG A 1100 -19.91 -9.83 8.37
CA ARG A 1100 -20.33 -11.25 8.19
C ARG A 1100 -19.16 -12.23 8.05
N TYR A 1101 -18.25 -12.21 9.02
CA TYR A 1101 -17.00 -13.00 8.98
C TYR A 1101 -17.23 -14.51 8.97
N GLU A 1102 -18.18 -15.01 9.76
CA GLU A 1102 -18.45 -16.45 9.87
C GLU A 1102 -18.96 -17.05 8.53
N GLU A 1103 -19.85 -16.33 7.85
CA GLU A 1103 -20.38 -16.72 6.54
C GLU A 1103 -19.27 -16.73 5.47
N LEU A 1104 -18.43 -15.69 5.45
CA LEU A 1104 -17.28 -15.61 4.55
C LEU A 1104 -16.29 -16.76 4.81
N GLY A 1105 -15.92 -16.99 6.08
CA GLY A 1105 -15.04 -18.08 6.48
C GLY A 1105 -15.55 -19.44 6.03
N ARG A 1106 -16.85 -19.70 6.21
CA ARG A 1106 -17.52 -20.92 5.73
C ARG A 1106 -17.41 -21.09 4.20
N CYS A 1107 -17.63 -20.02 3.43
CA CYS A 1107 -17.52 -20.05 1.98
C CYS A 1107 -16.08 -20.33 1.52
N LEU A 1108 -15.08 -19.69 2.14
CA LEU A 1108 -13.67 -19.92 1.83
C LEU A 1108 -13.24 -21.36 2.14
N VAL A 1109 -13.60 -21.89 3.31
CA VAL A 1109 -13.33 -23.30 3.68
C VAL A 1109 -13.98 -24.26 2.69
N HIS A 1110 -15.24 -23.99 2.32
CA HIS A 1110 -15.99 -24.80 1.37
C HIS A 1110 -15.27 -24.88 0.01
N ALA A 1111 -14.73 -23.76 -0.46
CA ALA A 1111 -14.04 -23.64 -1.74
C ALA A 1111 -12.56 -24.07 -1.73
N CYS A 1112 -12.00 -24.57 -0.63
CA CYS A 1112 -10.60 -25.05 -0.60
C CYS A 1112 -10.41 -26.44 -1.25
N GLY A 1113 -11.47 -27.08 -1.76
CA GLY A 1113 -11.35 -28.37 -2.46
C GLY A 1113 -12.67 -29.12 -2.62
N PRO A 1114 -12.69 -30.21 -3.41
CA PRO A 1114 -13.93 -30.83 -3.87
C PRO A 1114 -14.64 -31.72 -2.82
N ARG A 1115 -13.95 -32.13 -1.75
CA ARG A 1115 -14.55 -33.00 -0.71
C ARG A 1115 -15.74 -32.33 -0.01
N GLY A 1116 -16.78 -33.11 0.27
CA GLY A 1116 -17.99 -32.62 0.96
C GLY A 1116 -18.85 -31.69 0.09
N GLY A 1117 -18.83 -31.85 -1.24
CA GLY A 1117 -19.58 -31.01 -2.17
C GLY A 1117 -18.97 -29.62 -2.38
N GLY A 1118 -17.66 -29.47 -2.16
CA GLY A 1118 -16.95 -28.20 -2.34
C GLY A 1118 -16.51 -27.96 -3.79
N GLU A 1119 -15.75 -26.88 -3.99
CA GLU A 1119 -15.34 -26.44 -5.32
C GLU A 1119 -14.41 -27.44 -6.02
N THR A 1120 -14.68 -27.66 -7.31
CA THR A 1120 -13.96 -28.61 -8.15
C THR A 1120 -12.89 -27.94 -9.00
N ASP A 1121 -13.01 -26.65 -9.26
CA ASP A 1121 -12.03 -25.89 -10.02
C ASP A 1121 -10.74 -25.63 -9.23
N GLY A 1122 -9.61 -26.04 -9.79
CA GLY A 1122 -8.30 -25.90 -9.14
C GLY A 1122 -7.85 -24.44 -8.95
N ASP A 1123 -8.22 -23.54 -9.86
CA ASP A 1123 -7.84 -22.13 -9.76
C ASP A 1123 -8.60 -21.45 -8.63
N ILE A 1124 -9.90 -21.72 -8.49
CA ILE A 1124 -10.69 -21.25 -7.34
C ILE A 1124 -10.18 -21.89 -6.03
N ASN A 1125 -9.86 -23.18 -6.02
CA ASN A 1125 -9.32 -23.85 -4.84
C ASN A 1125 -8.03 -23.19 -4.32
N THR A 1126 -7.09 -22.92 -5.23
CA THR A 1126 -5.83 -22.23 -4.86
C THR A 1126 -6.06 -20.81 -4.40
N LYS A 1127 -6.96 -20.06 -5.04
CA LYS A 1127 -7.34 -18.71 -4.62
C LYS A 1127 -8.01 -18.72 -3.24
N ALA A 1128 -8.90 -19.67 -2.96
CA ALA A 1128 -9.57 -19.79 -1.67
C ALA A 1128 -8.59 -20.10 -0.53
N MET A 1129 -7.58 -20.96 -0.77
CA MET A 1129 -6.51 -21.24 0.20
C MET A 1129 -5.66 -20.01 0.54
N ASP A 1130 -5.39 -19.14 -0.43
CA ASP A 1130 -4.72 -17.85 -0.19
C ASP A 1130 -5.63 -16.88 0.58
N LEU A 1131 -6.88 -16.75 0.15
CA LEU A 1131 -7.84 -15.82 0.75
C LEU A 1131 -8.18 -16.19 2.19
N ILE A 1132 -8.28 -17.47 2.55
CA ILE A 1132 -8.54 -17.87 3.95
C ILE A 1132 -7.36 -17.53 4.88
N VAL A 1133 -6.13 -17.64 4.39
CA VAL A 1133 -4.93 -17.23 5.15
C VAL A 1133 -4.93 -15.73 5.38
N ARG A 1134 -5.19 -14.94 4.33
CA ARG A 1134 -5.29 -13.47 4.44
C ARG A 1134 -6.46 -13.04 5.32
N PHE A 1135 -7.61 -13.69 5.18
CA PHE A 1135 -8.80 -13.43 5.98
C PHE A 1135 -8.57 -13.64 7.48
N LEU A 1136 -8.01 -14.79 7.87
CA LEU A 1136 -7.76 -15.07 9.29
C LEU A 1136 -6.66 -14.17 9.88
N ARG A 1137 -5.69 -13.72 9.06
CA ARG A 1137 -4.73 -12.68 9.45
C ARG A 1137 -5.38 -11.35 9.82
N LEU A 1138 -6.38 -10.92 9.04
CA LEU A 1138 -7.06 -9.65 9.22
C LEU A 1138 -8.16 -9.72 10.29
N CYS A 1139 -8.82 -10.88 10.40
CA CYS A 1139 -9.97 -11.10 11.28
C CYS A 1139 -9.71 -12.26 12.25
N PRO A 1140 -8.79 -12.10 13.21
CA PRO A 1140 -8.33 -13.18 14.10
C PRO A 1140 -9.41 -13.66 15.08
N SER A 1141 -10.41 -12.81 15.34
CA SER A 1141 -11.57 -13.09 16.19
C SER A 1141 -12.72 -13.80 15.46
N SER A 1142 -12.57 -14.05 14.16
CA SER A 1142 -13.57 -14.78 13.39
C SER A 1142 -13.61 -16.25 13.82
N PRO A 1143 -14.80 -16.80 14.14
CA PRO A 1143 -14.92 -18.20 14.54
C PRO A 1143 -14.70 -19.11 13.32
N CYS A 1144 -13.60 -19.87 13.32
CA CYS A 1144 -13.57 -21.15 12.62
C CYS A 1144 -13.97 -22.22 13.63
N ASP A 1145 -15.24 -22.65 13.58
CA ASP A 1145 -15.71 -23.74 14.43
C ASP A 1145 -14.89 -25.01 14.19
N GLY A 1146 -14.80 -25.89 15.19
CA GLY A 1146 -14.08 -27.17 15.07
C GLY A 1146 -14.55 -28.02 13.88
N SER A 1147 -15.82 -27.89 13.47
CA SER A 1147 -16.36 -28.52 12.26
C SER A 1147 -15.72 -27.98 10.98
N GLN A 1148 -15.49 -26.66 10.87
CA GLN A 1148 -14.86 -26.03 9.71
C GLN A 1148 -13.38 -26.40 9.62
N VAL A 1149 -12.67 -26.44 10.76
CA VAL A 1149 -11.28 -26.91 10.83
C VAL A 1149 -11.15 -28.32 10.29
N MET A 1150 -12.10 -29.20 10.64
CA MET A 1150 -12.13 -30.58 10.16
C MET A 1150 -12.40 -30.71 8.67
N VAL A 1151 -13.35 -29.94 8.14
CA VAL A 1151 -13.63 -29.90 6.70
C VAL A 1151 -12.40 -29.41 5.93
N LEU A 1152 -11.71 -28.38 6.45
CA LEU A 1152 -10.50 -27.85 5.85
C LEU A 1152 -9.34 -28.86 5.91
N TYR A 1153 -9.17 -29.55 7.05
CA TYR A 1153 -8.18 -30.63 7.22
C TYR A 1153 -8.32 -31.69 6.13
N GLU A 1154 -9.54 -32.20 5.91
CA GLU A 1154 -9.79 -33.24 4.91
C GLU A 1154 -9.51 -32.75 3.48
N LYS A 1155 -9.82 -31.49 3.16
CA LYS A 1155 -9.55 -30.89 1.85
C LYS A 1155 -8.05 -30.72 1.60
N LEU A 1156 -7.31 -30.17 2.58
CA LEU A 1156 -5.87 -29.93 2.46
C LEU A 1156 -5.07 -31.24 2.45
N LYS A 1157 -5.46 -32.23 3.25
CA LYS A 1157 -4.85 -33.57 3.24
C LYS A 1157 -4.96 -34.23 1.87
N MET A 1158 -6.12 -34.11 1.21
CA MET A 1158 -6.29 -34.60 -0.15
C MET A 1158 -5.44 -33.83 -1.16
N ALA A 1159 -5.38 -32.50 -1.07
CA ALA A 1159 -4.55 -31.68 -1.94
C ALA A 1159 -3.07 -32.10 -1.89
N LEU A 1160 -2.55 -32.44 -0.70
CA LEU A 1160 -1.19 -32.97 -0.54
C LEU A 1160 -1.01 -34.37 -1.16
N GLY A 1161 -2.05 -35.20 -1.13
CA GLY A 1161 -2.05 -36.58 -1.63
C GLY A 1161 -2.21 -36.75 -3.16
N VAL A 1162 -2.39 -35.67 -3.93
CA VAL A 1162 -2.60 -35.76 -5.40
C VAL A 1162 -1.31 -36.20 -6.11
N ASP A 1163 -1.35 -37.26 -6.93
CA ASP A 1163 -0.19 -37.68 -7.71
C ASP A 1163 0.09 -36.73 -8.89
N ILE A 1164 1.37 -36.38 -9.08
CA ILE A 1164 1.84 -35.53 -10.18
C ILE A 1164 1.96 -36.42 -11.44
N GLU A 1165 1.08 -36.21 -12.42
CA GLU A 1165 1.02 -36.98 -13.67
C GLU A 1165 2.10 -36.55 -14.69
N ARG A 1166 2.23 -37.31 -15.79
CA ARG A 1166 3.30 -37.16 -16.81
C ARG A 1166 3.10 -36.01 -17.81
N THR A 1167 1.90 -35.43 -17.94
CA THR A 1167 1.64 -34.30 -18.85
C THR A 1167 2.10 -32.98 -18.22
N ALA A 1168 2.89 -32.19 -18.96
CA ALA A 1168 3.56 -30.99 -18.42
C ALA A 1168 2.59 -29.91 -17.88
N GLN A 1169 1.39 -29.79 -18.46
CA GLN A 1169 0.41 -28.76 -18.08
C GLN A 1169 -0.40 -29.14 -16.84
N ASP A 1170 -0.76 -30.42 -16.66
CA ASP A 1170 -1.50 -30.86 -15.46
C ASP A 1170 -0.57 -31.05 -14.26
N ALA A 1171 0.69 -31.40 -14.50
CA ALA A 1171 1.73 -31.48 -13.48
C ALA A 1171 1.95 -30.11 -12.80
N SER A 1172 2.04 -29.02 -13.58
CA SER A 1172 2.27 -27.68 -13.03
C SER A 1172 1.10 -27.16 -12.19
N LYS A 1173 -0.14 -27.41 -12.62
CA LYS A 1173 -1.36 -27.07 -11.85
C LYS A 1173 -1.45 -27.84 -10.54
N LYS A 1174 -1.20 -29.15 -10.55
CA LYS A 1174 -1.18 -29.98 -9.34
C LYS A 1174 -0.05 -29.60 -8.38
N GLN A 1175 1.13 -29.24 -8.91
CA GLN A 1175 2.24 -28.74 -8.10
C GLN A 1175 1.91 -27.37 -7.47
N LEU A 1176 1.23 -26.48 -8.19
CA LEU A 1176 0.72 -25.22 -7.63
C LEU A 1176 -0.28 -25.48 -6.50
N LEU A 1177 -1.24 -26.39 -6.70
CA LEU A 1177 -2.21 -26.78 -5.67
C LEU A 1177 -1.52 -27.30 -4.40
N LYS A 1178 -0.51 -28.18 -4.54
CA LYS A 1178 0.28 -28.67 -3.39
C LYS A 1178 1.01 -27.55 -2.67
N ARG A 1179 1.67 -26.64 -3.39
CA ARG A 1179 2.38 -25.51 -2.79
C ARG A 1179 1.43 -24.60 -2.02
N GLN A 1180 0.27 -24.28 -2.59
CA GLN A 1180 -0.74 -23.46 -1.91
C GLN A 1180 -1.32 -24.18 -0.69
N ALA A 1181 -1.56 -25.49 -0.77
CA ALA A 1181 -1.98 -26.27 0.39
C ALA A 1181 -0.92 -26.28 1.50
N LEU A 1182 0.36 -26.45 1.17
CA LEU A 1182 1.47 -26.39 2.14
C LEU A 1182 1.55 -25.01 2.81
N ASN A 1183 1.49 -23.94 2.02
CA ASN A 1183 1.48 -22.57 2.55
C ASN A 1183 0.30 -22.34 3.48
N CYS A 1184 -0.91 -22.74 3.05
CA CYS A 1184 -2.13 -22.65 3.83
C CYS A 1184 -2.01 -23.41 5.16
N ILE A 1185 -1.54 -24.66 5.15
CA ILE A 1185 -1.34 -25.45 6.39
C ILE A 1185 -0.38 -24.72 7.32
N MET A 1186 0.78 -24.27 6.84
CA MET A 1186 1.79 -23.64 7.69
C MET A 1186 1.30 -22.33 8.30
N CYS A 1187 0.65 -21.49 7.49
CA CYS A 1187 0.12 -20.20 7.91
C CYS A 1187 -1.11 -20.33 8.82
N LEU A 1188 -1.97 -21.32 8.59
CA LEU A 1188 -3.12 -21.54 9.48
C LEU A 1188 -2.71 -22.17 10.81
N SER A 1189 -1.60 -22.90 10.86
CA SER A 1189 -1.06 -23.48 12.10
C SER A 1189 -0.54 -22.45 13.10
N GLU A 1190 -0.46 -21.18 12.73
CA GLU A 1190 -0.15 -20.08 13.65
C GLU A 1190 -1.36 -19.67 14.49
N TRP A 1191 -2.56 -20.09 14.09
CA TRP A 1191 -3.82 -19.64 14.66
C TRP A 1191 -4.34 -20.62 15.72
N PRO A 1192 -4.83 -20.13 16.88
CA PRO A 1192 -5.28 -20.98 17.99
C PRO A 1192 -6.26 -22.11 17.62
N PRO A 1193 -7.29 -21.89 16.76
CA PRO A 1193 -8.24 -22.95 16.38
C PRO A 1193 -7.58 -24.15 15.68
N PHE A 1194 -6.45 -23.92 15.00
CA PHE A 1194 -5.73 -24.94 14.24
C PHE A 1194 -4.55 -25.51 15.03
N SER A 1195 -3.83 -24.67 15.77
CA SER A 1195 -2.68 -25.10 16.58
C SER A 1195 -3.08 -26.07 17.69
N CYS A 1196 -4.29 -25.94 18.24
CA CYS A 1196 -4.76 -26.82 19.32
C CYS A 1196 -5.45 -28.09 18.82
N HIS A 1197 -5.74 -28.19 17.51
CA HIS A 1197 -6.51 -29.30 16.97
C HIS A 1197 -5.62 -30.55 16.76
N PRO A 1198 -5.85 -31.68 17.48
CA PRO A 1198 -4.93 -32.83 17.47
C PRO A 1198 -4.69 -33.40 16.07
N GLN A 1199 -5.73 -33.46 15.23
CA GLN A 1199 -5.60 -33.97 13.88
C GLN A 1199 -4.89 -32.98 12.95
N TRP A 1200 -4.96 -31.67 13.22
CA TRP A 1200 -4.25 -30.67 12.42
C TRP A 1200 -2.75 -30.79 12.62
N GLN A 1201 -2.29 -31.12 13.84
CA GLN A 1201 -0.88 -31.39 14.12
C GLN A 1201 -0.31 -32.53 13.27
N SER A 1202 -1.10 -33.59 13.02
CA SER A 1202 -0.69 -34.65 12.09
C SER A 1202 -0.49 -34.14 10.66
N LEU A 1203 -1.31 -33.19 10.22
CA LEU A 1203 -1.22 -32.57 8.90
C LEU A 1203 0.01 -31.66 8.79
N VAL A 1204 0.32 -30.93 9.87
CA VAL A 1204 1.54 -30.11 9.96
C VAL A 1204 2.79 -30.96 9.84
N LEU A 1205 2.86 -32.10 10.54
CA LEU A 1205 4.00 -33.02 10.43
C LEU A 1205 4.17 -33.54 8.99
N LEU A 1206 3.06 -33.86 8.30
CA LEU A 1206 3.09 -34.25 6.88
C LEU A 1206 3.58 -33.12 5.97
N ALA A 1207 3.14 -31.88 6.23
CA ALA A 1207 3.58 -30.71 5.47
C ALA A 1207 5.07 -30.41 5.68
N GLN A 1208 5.56 -30.52 6.92
CA GLN A 1208 6.95 -30.28 7.31
C GLN A 1208 7.94 -31.22 6.62
N GLN A 1209 7.53 -32.45 6.34
CA GLN A 1209 8.32 -33.47 5.66
C GLN A 1209 8.28 -33.33 4.12
N ASN A 1210 7.45 -32.43 3.58
CA ASN A 1210 7.28 -32.30 2.14
C ASN A 1210 8.46 -31.54 1.50
N PRO A 1211 9.08 -32.06 0.42
CA PRO A 1211 10.20 -31.40 -0.25
C PRO A 1211 9.83 -30.08 -0.93
N LEU A 1212 8.54 -29.85 -1.24
CA LEU A 1212 8.06 -28.60 -1.87
C LEU A 1212 7.84 -27.45 -0.87
N LEU A 1213 8.01 -27.70 0.44
CA LEU A 1213 7.76 -26.70 1.47
C LEU A 1213 8.61 -25.43 1.34
N PRO A 1214 9.93 -25.49 1.05
CA PRO A 1214 10.74 -24.28 0.89
C PRO A 1214 10.28 -23.42 -0.30
N GLU A 1215 9.82 -24.04 -1.38
CA GLU A 1215 9.24 -23.33 -2.53
C GLU A 1215 7.86 -22.75 -2.20
N ALA A 1216 7.07 -23.42 -1.36
CA ALA A 1216 5.75 -22.96 -0.96
C ALA A 1216 5.81 -21.71 -0.06
N ILE A 1217 6.76 -21.65 0.88
CA ILE A 1217 6.90 -20.54 1.83
C ILE A 1217 7.61 -19.32 1.20
N LYS A 1218 8.40 -19.50 0.13
CA LYS A 1218 9.01 -18.38 -0.62
C LYS A 1218 8.02 -17.53 -1.42
N VAL A 1219 6.78 -18.01 -1.58
CA VAL A 1219 5.75 -17.37 -2.42
C VAL A 1219 4.87 -16.39 -1.61
N THR A 1220 5.00 -16.37 -0.28
CA THR A 1220 4.48 -15.29 0.59
C THR A 1220 5.52 -14.21 0.80
#